data_AF-A0A968WV07-F1
#
_entry.id   AF-A0A968WV07-F1
#
_cell.length_a   1.000
_cell.length_b   1.000
_cell.length_c   1.000
_cell.angle_alpha   90.00
_cell.angle_beta   90.00
_cell.angle_gamma   90.00
#
_symmetry.space_group_name_H-M   'P 1'
#
loop_
_entity.id
_entity.type
_entity.pdbx_description
1 polymer ?
#
loop_
_entity_poly.entity_id
_entity_poly.type
_entity_poly.pdbx_seq_one_letter_code
_entity_poly.pdbx_strand_id
1 'polypeptide(L)'
;MHLFPDLETLLPMSGWTETTLRAAASWQAFKEGKSLFETGMVADVLAGGSGWQGTVRMGKRLMKVSVAVKSATNFETRCPCPDNQRSGAVCCHAVATGLAAISKPPEKPAAPAISQKSTPAPATSVPWQVLLPLNWRDALKRGKLAATLATAKDAEISPADDRLCVWLAKEGVAKKEILSINIDGQRTSSFLEAIAEHPRLAVGKERLLIQIRSGERLRLAGAEQAKGEILLIPDAELGPWVEISGSFWQIGEGSVIRVGEGKIPGEIATALTELAQGKSVNLPTPHFFNQLHVWQEWLHFPADSWLESLHFLPATANFELSLEGSLEHLEAQLSVRYGSAPPVPPGLGKVDGLPKLIGDHCEIRDLAKEEKAASRLSRAGFEVENFSSGRWVLKGETAIIDFLTRSLPALRNEWSVTEGERFGHVQKQVAVVSPKIEIIGSGEDWLSFDLSFQTNDGIEVSAAEVRNLLRAGKGSGKGAGGKRLVISDEVSSVVNPMFADLDLQQENGHFVASARSGEIIREIRNKINKSIDSNDLKPHFSFDLPATLHAELRPYQSLGAGWMLDRVQRFGGALLADDMGLGKTIQTIALIERLFQKDSPDSGVVMVVATASLLGNWRAEFSRFAPARRVRILHGAARDSEREKIQSGEVILTSYGTLARDLAYH
;
A
#
# COMPACT_ATOMS: atom_id res chain seq x y z
N MET A 1 30.82 -21.96 -14.74
CA MET A 1 29.52 -21.94 -15.44
C MET A 1 29.18 -20.48 -15.69
N HIS A 2 29.60 -19.97 -16.85
CA HIS A 2 29.36 -18.61 -17.29
C HIS A 2 27.88 -18.45 -17.64
N LEU A 3 27.22 -17.43 -17.11
CA LEU A 3 25.85 -17.08 -17.50
C LEU A 3 25.86 -15.72 -18.21
N PHE A 4 25.81 -15.85 -19.53
CA PHE A 4 25.35 -14.95 -20.60
C PHE A 4 26.37 -14.12 -21.41
N PRO A 5 26.19 -14.07 -22.75
CA PRO A 5 27.19 -13.66 -23.74
C PRO A 5 27.06 -12.20 -24.18
N ASP A 6 28.17 -11.68 -24.73
CA ASP A 6 28.34 -10.61 -25.73
C ASP A 6 27.19 -9.61 -25.93
N LEU A 7 27.37 -8.45 -25.29
CA LEU A 7 26.67 -7.19 -25.59
C LEU A 7 27.40 -6.45 -26.72
N GLU A 8 27.35 -6.98 -27.94
CA GLU A 8 27.62 -6.18 -29.14
C GLU A 8 26.50 -6.34 -30.17
N THR A 9 25.99 -5.19 -30.62
CA THR A 9 25.01 -4.94 -31.69
C THR A 9 23.51 -5.13 -31.39
N LEU A 10 22.81 -4.00 -31.11
CA LEU A 10 21.66 -3.47 -31.88
C LEU A 10 21.21 -2.11 -31.29
N LEU A 11 20.68 -1.24 -32.16
CA LEU A 11 20.44 0.22 -32.11
C LEU A 11 19.59 0.80 -30.93
N PRO A 12 19.60 2.15 -30.71
CA PRO A 12 19.29 2.77 -29.43
C PRO A 12 17.78 2.98 -29.20
N MET A 13 17.27 2.58 -28.04
CA MET A 13 16.03 3.13 -27.49
C MET A 13 16.10 3.28 -25.96
N SER A 14 16.04 4.55 -25.54
CA SER A 14 15.67 5.12 -24.24
C SER A 14 16.36 4.59 -22.98
N GLY A 15 17.40 5.31 -22.56
CA GLY A 15 17.89 5.30 -21.19
C GLY A 15 16.83 5.82 -20.21
N TRP A 16 16.83 5.27 -19.01
CA TRP A 16 15.99 5.74 -17.92
C TRP A 16 16.43 7.15 -17.48
N THR A 17 15.46 8.00 -17.20
CA THR A 17 15.64 9.35 -16.64
C THR A 17 15.14 9.39 -15.20
N GLU A 18 15.45 10.47 -14.46
CA GLU A 18 14.88 10.69 -13.12
C GLU A 18 13.34 10.66 -13.17
N THR A 19 12.72 11.20 -14.22
CA THR A 19 11.27 11.17 -14.43
C THR A 19 10.72 9.75 -14.59
N THR A 20 11.40 8.87 -15.34
CA THR A 20 10.97 7.46 -15.46
C THR A 20 11.17 6.66 -14.18
N LEU A 21 12.25 6.91 -13.42
CA LEU A 21 12.46 6.32 -12.09
C LEU A 21 11.39 6.77 -11.10
N ARG A 22 10.98 8.04 -11.16
CA ARG A 22 9.91 8.60 -10.31
C ARG A 22 8.55 8.02 -10.64
N ALA A 23 8.29 7.70 -11.91
CA ALA A 23 7.05 7.04 -12.32
C ALA A 23 7.01 5.55 -11.95
N ALA A 24 8.18 4.89 -11.86
CA ALA A 24 8.28 3.45 -11.63
C ALA A 24 8.40 3.03 -10.15
N ALA A 25 8.90 3.90 -9.29
CA ALA A 25 9.02 3.65 -7.85
C ALA A 25 7.83 4.23 -7.08
N SER A 26 7.50 3.64 -5.92
CA SER A 26 6.58 4.28 -4.98
C SER A 26 7.16 5.60 -4.49
N TRP A 27 6.31 6.53 -4.05
CA TRP A 27 6.75 7.83 -3.54
C TRP A 27 7.78 7.67 -2.41
N GLN A 28 7.52 6.75 -1.48
CA GLN A 28 8.43 6.44 -0.37
C GLN A 28 9.76 5.86 -0.85
N ALA A 29 9.74 4.87 -1.76
CA ALA A 29 10.96 4.27 -2.31
C ALA A 29 11.80 5.31 -3.06
N PHE A 30 11.17 6.21 -3.81
CA PHE A 30 11.90 7.26 -4.52
C PHE A 30 12.57 8.26 -3.58
N LYS A 31 11.87 8.69 -2.52
CA LYS A 31 12.40 9.60 -1.50
C LYS A 31 13.59 9.02 -0.75
N GLU A 32 13.44 7.80 -0.23
CA GLU A 32 14.52 7.11 0.49
C GLU A 32 15.71 6.85 -0.44
N GLY A 33 15.45 6.47 -1.70
CA GLY A 33 16.50 6.26 -2.69
C GLY A 33 17.26 7.52 -3.06
N LYS A 34 16.57 8.64 -3.24
CA LYS A 34 17.20 9.94 -3.48
C LYS A 34 18.05 10.39 -2.29
N SER A 35 17.57 10.17 -1.06
CA SER A 35 18.36 10.44 0.15
C SER A 35 19.63 9.58 0.22
N LEU A 36 19.55 8.28 -0.09
CA LEU A 36 20.72 7.39 -0.16
C LEU A 36 21.73 7.84 -1.22
N PHE A 37 21.25 8.32 -2.37
CA PHE A 37 22.10 8.88 -3.42
C PHE A 37 22.80 10.18 -2.96
N GLU A 38 22.05 11.15 -2.45
CA GLU A 38 22.57 12.45 -2.01
C GLU A 38 23.52 12.35 -0.81
N THR A 39 23.31 11.37 0.08
CA THR A 39 24.17 11.14 1.25
C THR A 39 25.47 10.39 0.92
N GLY A 40 25.62 9.91 -0.32
CA GLY A 40 26.80 9.19 -0.80
C GLY A 40 26.85 7.72 -0.37
N MET A 41 25.69 7.09 -0.17
CA MET A 41 25.61 5.68 0.25
C MET A 41 25.75 4.70 -0.91
N VAL A 42 25.71 5.17 -2.16
CA VAL A 42 26.00 4.36 -3.35
C VAL A 42 27.52 4.22 -3.49
N ALA A 43 28.03 2.99 -3.42
CA ALA A 43 29.46 2.73 -3.42
C ALA A 43 30.03 2.49 -4.83
N ASP A 44 29.27 1.85 -5.72
CA ASP A 44 29.60 1.74 -7.14
C ASP A 44 28.33 1.63 -7.99
N VAL A 45 28.43 2.02 -9.25
CA VAL A 45 27.38 1.83 -10.24
C VAL A 45 27.98 1.61 -11.63
N LEU A 46 27.37 0.70 -12.38
CA LEU A 46 27.65 0.38 -13.78
C LEU A 46 26.34 0.49 -14.55
N ALA A 47 26.28 1.51 -15.42
CA ALA A 47 25.15 1.73 -16.31
C ALA A 47 25.41 1.04 -17.66
N GLY A 48 24.43 0.29 -18.16
CA GLY A 48 24.40 -0.28 -19.52
C GLY A 48 23.22 0.26 -20.33
N GLY A 49 23.12 -0.08 -21.60
CA GLY A 49 22.06 0.44 -22.50
C GLY A 49 20.62 0.05 -22.10
N SER A 50 20.44 -0.99 -21.29
CA SER A 50 19.14 -1.56 -20.91
C SER A 50 18.94 -1.67 -19.39
N GLY A 51 19.77 -1.00 -18.58
CA GLY A 51 19.65 -1.04 -17.13
C GLY A 51 20.96 -0.72 -16.41
N TRP A 52 20.98 -0.93 -15.10
CA TRP A 52 22.16 -0.67 -14.27
C TRP A 52 22.36 -1.73 -13.20
N GLN A 53 23.60 -1.81 -12.71
CA GLN A 53 23.98 -2.55 -11.52
C GLN A 53 24.75 -1.63 -10.59
N GLY A 54 24.59 -1.79 -9.28
CA GLY A 54 25.38 -1.02 -8.33
C GLY A 54 25.31 -1.59 -6.93
N THR A 55 26.08 -1.00 -6.04
CA THR A 55 26.06 -1.36 -4.62
C THR A 55 25.67 -0.18 -3.75
N VAL A 56 24.81 -0.44 -2.76
CA VAL A 56 24.41 0.54 -1.75
C VAL A 56 24.87 0.06 -0.38
N ARG A 57 25.51 0.96 0.37
CA ARG A 57 25.96 0.72 1.74
C ARG A 57 24.81 0.96 2.71
N MET A 58 24.35 -0.09 3.37
CA MET A 58 23.38 -0.04 4.45
C MET A 58 24.03 -0.51 5.75
N GLY A 59 24.39 0.44 6.61
CA GLY A 59 25.19 0.19 7.79
C GLY A 59 26.54 -0.43 7.44
N LYS A 60 26.80 -1.67 7.89
CA LYS A 60 28.03 -2.44 7.60
C LYS A 60 27.93 -3.36 6.37
N ARG A 61 26.74 -3.49 5.77
CA ARG A 61 26.50 -4.41 4.64
C ARG A 61 26.50 -3.63 3.33
N LEU A 62 27.05 -4.25 2.28
CA LEU A 62 26.92 -3.78 0.90
C LEU A 62 25.84 -4.62 0.22
N MET A 63 24.80 -3.96 -0.27
CA MET A 63 23.73 -4.62 -1.00
C MET A 63 23.92 -4.42 -2.49
N LYS A 64 23.98 -5.53 -3.23
CA LYS A 64 24.03 -5.52 -4.70
C LYS A 64 22.62 -5.32 -5.24
N VAL A 65 22.47 -4.35 -6.11
CA VAL A 65 21.22 -4.01 -6.79
C VAL A 65 21.45 -4.15 -8.28
N SER A 66 20.53 -4.81 -8.98
CA SER A 66 20.52 -4.89 -10.44
C SER A 66 19.13 -4.54 -10.93
N VAL A 67 19.04 -3.69 -11.94
CA VAL A 67 17.78 -3.28 -12.56
C VAL A 67 17.90 -3.40 -14.07
N ALA A 68 16.95 -4.09 -14.69
CA ALA A 68 16.79 -4.11 -16.14
C ALA A 68 15.54 -3.29 -16.51
N VAL A 69 15.72 -2.31 -17.40
CA VAL A 69 14.67 -1.41 -17.88
C VAL A 69 14.08 -2.01 -19.15
N LYS A 70 12.83 -2.49 -19.07
CA LYS A 70 12.11 -3.04 -20.23
C LYS A 70 11.26 -1.98 -20.93
N SER A 71 10.72 -1.01 -20.19
CA SER A 71 10.01 0.15 -20.72
C SER A 71 9.97 1.27 -19.67
N ALA A 72 9.40 2.44 -20.01
CA ALA A 72 9.23 3.56 -19.09
C ALA A 72 8.43 3.27 -17.80
N THR A 73 7.70 2.15 -17.77
CA THR A 73 6.87 1.71 -16.63
C THR A 73 7.17 0.29 -16.16
N ASN A 74 8.12 -0.41 -16.80
CA ASN A 74 8.45 -1.81 -16.48
C ASN A 74 9.95 -1.96 -16.17
N PHE A 75 10.24 -2.16 -14.88
CA PHE A 75 11.57 -2.29 -14.32
C PHE A 75 11.68 -3.62 -13.60
N GLU A 76 12.56 -4.50 -14.08
CA GLU A 76 12.90 -5.73 -13.37
C GLU A 76 13.99 -5.44 -12.36
N THR A 77 13.60 -5.33 -11.09
CA THR A 77 14.50 -4.99 -9.99
C THR A 77 14.87 -6.25 -9.21
N ARG A 78 16.17 -6.48 -9.03
CA ARG A 78 16.74 -7.48 -8.12
C ARG A 78 17.53 -6.77 -7.03
N CYS A 79 16.98 -6.76 -5.83
CA CYS A 79 17.59 -6.20 -4.63
C CYS A 79 17.34 -7.14 -3.45
N PRO A 80 18.34 -7.40 -2.58
CA PRO A 80 18.17 -8.25 -1.40
C PRO A 80 17.37 -7.58 -0.26
N CYS A 81 16.80 -6.39 -0.46
CA CYS A 81 15.99 -5.74 0.58
C CYS A 81 14.59 -6.37 0.68
N PRO A 82 13.99 -6.39 1.89
CA PRO A 82 12.67 -6.97 2.11
C PRO A 82 11.59 -6.44 1.16
N ASP A 83 11.62 -5.14 0.85
CA ASP A 83 10.61 -4.50 -0.01
C ASP A 83 10.62 -5.06 -1.44
N ASN A 84 11.80 -5.26 -2.03
CA ASN A 84 11.92 -5.82 -3.37
C ASN A 84 11.69 -7.34 -3.36
N GLN A 85 12.19 -8.07 -2.35
CA GLN A 85 11.96 -9.51 -2.24
C GLN A 85 10.47 -9.87 -2.09
N ARG A 86 9.69 -9.00 -1.42
CA ARG A 86 8.25 -9.20 -1.21
C ARG A 86 7.40 -8.81 -2.42
N SER A 87 7.74 -7.72 -3.11
CA SER A 87 6.85 -7.10 -4.11
C SER A 87 7.38 -7.14 -5.55
N GLY A 88 8.68 -7.37 -5.74
CA GLY A 88 9.36 -7.20 -7.03
C GLY A 88 9.46 -5.74 -7.51
N ALA A 89 8.92 -4.77 -6.75
CA ALA A 89 8.87 -3.36 -7.15
C ALA A 89 10.24 -2.66 -7.06
N VAL A 90 10.32 -1.48 -7.68
CA VAL A 90 11.50 -0.60 -7.62
C VAL A 90 11.64 -0.04 -6.20
N CYS A 91 12.58 -0.59 -5.43
CA CYS A 91 12.85 -0.18 -4.05
C CYS A 91 13.78 1.04 -3.97
N CYS A 92 13.96 1.59 -2.77
CA CYS A 92 14.83 2.75 -2.54
C CYS A 92 16.27 2.53 -2.99
N HIS A 93 16.83 1.33 -2.80
CA HIS A 93 18.18 1.01 -3.27
C HIS A 93 18.31 0.98 -4.80
N ALA A 94 17.25 0.56 -5.49
CA ALA A 94 17.17 0.60 -6.96
C ALA A 94 17.11 2.03 -7.46
N VAL A 95 16.32 2.89 -6.81
CA VAL A 95 16.29 4.32 -7.12
C VAL A 95 17.64 4.98 -6.86
N ALA A 96 18.28 4.72 -5.71
CA ALA A 96 19.57 5.32 -5.36
C ALA A 96 20.66 5.02 -6.41
N THR A 97 20.77 3.75 -6.79
CA THR A 97 21.71 3.31 -7.85
C THR A 97 21.29 3.84 -9.22
N GLY A 98 20.00 3.91 -9.53
CA GLY A 98 19.51 4.46 -10.79
C GLY A 98 19.82 5.94 -10.97
N LEU A 99 19.66 6.73 -9.90
CA LEU A 99 20.05 8.15 -9.87
C LEU A 99 21.56 8.33 -10.02
N ALA A 100 22.36 7.49 -9.35
CA ALA A 100 23.81 7.49 -9.51
C ALA A 100 24.28 7.11 -10.92
N ALA A 101 23.49 6.27 -11.60
CA ALA A 101 23.76 5.87 -12.98
C ALA A 101 23.39 6.98 -14.01
N ILE A 102 22.50 7.90 -13.66
CA ILE A 102 22.13 9.07 -14.48
C ILE A 102 23.04 10.27 -14.17
N SER A 103 23.39 10.47 -12.91
CA SER A 103 24.05 11.67 -12.39
C SER A 103 25.18 11.27 -11.43
N LYS A 104 26.39 11.80 -11.62
CA LYS A 104 27.47 11.61 -10.63
C LYS A 104 27.07 12.26 -9.30
N PRO A 105 27.28 11.61 -8.14
CA PRO A 105 26.99 12.21 -6.85
C PRO A 105 27.89 13.43 -6.59
N PRO A 106 27.43 14.44 -5.81
CA PRO A 106 28.27 15.56 -5.42
C PRO A 106 29.45 15.08 -4.56
N GLU A 107 30.68 15.51 -4.89
CA GLU A 107 31.89 15.15 -4.16
C GLU A 107 31.82 15.64 -2.70
N LYS A 108 31.98 14.72 -1.76
CA LYS A 108 32.04 15.00 -0.32
C LYS A 108 33.51 15.18 0.11
N PRO A 109 33.86 16.13 1.00
CA PRO A 109 35.24 16.32 1.45
C PRO A 109 35.80 15.04 2.10
N ALA A 110 37.02 14.68 1.71
CA ALA A 110 37.68 13.44 2.13
C ALA A 110 37.90 13.39 3.65
N ALA A 111 37.28 12.40 4.31
CA ALA A 111 37.72 11.91 5.62
C ALA A 111 38.91 10.95 5.44
N PRO A 112 39.85 10.88 6.40
CA PRO A 112 41.13 10.23 6.22
C PRO A 112 40.99 8.72 5.99
N ALA A 113 41.86 8.20 5.13
CA ALA A 113 41.86 6.84 4.61
C ALA A 113 41.93 5.80 5.73
N ILE A 114 40.89 4.97 5.85
CA ILE A 114 40.95 3.68 6.54
C ILE A 114 41.43 2.65 5.52
N SER A 115 42.53 1.99 5.84
CA SER A 115 43.17 0.96 5.04
C SER A 115 42.20 -0.17 4.67
N GLN A 116 42.10 -0.46 3.37
CA GLN A 116 41.45 -1.65 2.85
C GLN A 116 42.24 -2.89 3.31
N LYS A 117 41.74 -3.60 4.32
CA LYS A 117 42.14 -5.00 4.56
C LYS A 117 41.41 -5.88 3.55
N SER A 118 42.20 -6.65 2.82
CA SER A 118 41.81 -7.67 1.86
C SER A 118 40.78 -8.65 2.42
N THR A 119 39.80 -9.00 1.59
CA THR A 119 38.89 -10.13 1.81
C THR A 119 39.70 -11.43 1.82
N PRO A 120 39.63 -12.29 2.86
CA PRO A 120 40.29 -13.59 2.82
C PRO A 120 39.55 -14.53 1.86
N ALA A 121 40.31 -15.40 1.18
CA ALA A 121 39.81 -16.51 0.36
C ALA A 121 38.89 -17.45 1.18
N PRO A 122 37.97 -18.22 0.55
CA PRO A 122 37.08 -19.12 1.27
C PRO A 122 37.90 -20.20 2.02
N ALA A 123 37.81 -20.18 3.35
CA ALA A 123 38.47 -21.16 4.21
C ALA A 123 37.80 -22.53 4.04
N THR A 124 38.57 -23.58 3.69
CA THR A 124 38.08 -24.96 3.71
C THR A 124 37.71 -25.37 5.12
N SER A 125 36.41 -25.63 5.34
CA SER A 125 35.85 -26.02 6.63
C SER A 125 36.35 -27.39 7.08
N VAL A 126 36.45 -27.58 8.40
CA VAL A 126 36.87 -28.84 9.03
C VAL A 126 36.02 -29.10 10.27
N PRO A 127 35.74 -30.36 10.62
CA PRO A 127 34.94 -30.68 11.79
C PRO A 127 35.74 -30.40 13.07
N TRP A 128 35.52 -29.23 13.68
CA TRP A 128 36.19 -28.82 14.89
C TRP A 128 35.60 -29.52 16.12
N GLN A 129 36.47 -29.77 17.09
CA GLN A 129 36.15 -30.07 18.48
C GLN A 129 36.61 -28.85 19.29
N VAL A 130 35.70 -28.24 20.04
CA VAL A 130 35.98 -27.05 20.86
C VAL A 130 35.99 -27.45 22.32
N LEU A 131 37.09 -27.14 23.03
CA LEU A 131 37.26 -27.45 24.44
C LEU A 131 37.54 -26.18 25.26
N LEU A 132 36.70 -25.90 26.25
CA LEU A 132 36.89 -24.81 27.20
C LEU A 132 37.51 -25.32 28.52
N PRO A 133 38.31 -24.51 29.23
CA PRO A 133 38.87 -24.89 30.53
C PRO A 133 37.78 -24.90 31.62
N LEU A 134 38.02 -25.60 32.74
CA LEU A 134 37.04 -25.71 33.85
C LEU A 134 36.63 -24.34 34.43
N ASN A 135 37.51 -23.34 34.39
CA ASN A 135 37.27 -21.99 34.89
C ASN A 135 36.66 -21.03 33.84
N TRP A 136 36.09 -21.57 32.75
CA TRP A 136 35.55 -20.77 31.64
C TRP A 136 34.52 -19.73 32.10
N ARG A 137 33.67 -20.05 33.09
CA ARG A 137 32.65 -19.13 33.63
C ARG A 137 33.26 -17.85 34.20
N ASP A 138 34.23 -17.99 35.08
CA ASP A 138 34.88 -16.86 35.75
C ASP A 138 35.76 -16.07 34.78
N ALA A 139 36.39 -16.75 33.84
CA ALA A 139 37.13 -16.09 32.76
C ALA A 139 36.18 -15.23 31.91
N LEU A 140 35.04 -15.80 31.52
CA LEU A 140 34.06 -15.16 30.65
C LEU A 140 33.44 -13.93 31.31
N LYS A 141 33.13 -14.00 32.62
CA LYS A 141 32.67 -12.84 33.42
C LYS A 141 33.67 -11.68 33.43
N ARG A 142 34.97 -11.95 33.22
CA ARG A 142 36.04 -10.93 33.09
C ARG A 142 36.29 -10.53 31.63
N GLY A 143 35.43 -10.95 30.70
CA GLY A 143 35.56 -10.68 29.26
C GLY A 143 36.69 -11.46 28.57
N LYS A 144 37.20 -12.53 29.19
CA LYS A 144 38.29 -13.36 28.67
C LYS A 144 37.82 -14.79 28.44
N LEU A 145 38.36 -15.48 27.45
CA LEU A 145 38.07 -16.90 27.23
C LEU A 145 39.31 -17.58 26.65
N ALA A 146 39.57 -18.81 27.09
CA ALA A 146 40.55 -19.67 26.45
C ALA A 146 39.80 -20.86 25.84
N ALA A 147 40.24 -21.29 24.66
CA ALA A 147 39.68 -22.46 23.99
C ALA A 147 40.79 -23.28 23.33
N THR A 148 40.66 -24.60 23.37
CA THR A 148 41.47 -25.53 22.59
C THR A 148 40.59 -26.10 21.47
N LEU A 149 41.03 -25.92 20.24
CA LEU A 149 40.39 -26.42 19.02
C LEU A 149 41.21 -27.59 18.48
N ALA A 150 40.55 -28.69 18.15
CA ALA A 150 41.18 -29.84 17.50
C ALA A 150 40.30 -30.36 16.35
N THR A 151 40.90 -30.94 15.30
CA THR A 151 40.12 -31.57 14.24
C THR A 151 39.59 -32.94 14.70
N ALA A 152 38.27 -33.12 14.67
CA ALA A 152 37.64 -34.41 14.94
C ALA A 152 37.83 -35.36 13.76
N LYS A 153 38.12 -36.64 14.05
CA LYS A 153 38.15 -37.71 13.04
C LYS A 153 36.74 -38.22 12.80
N ASP A 154 36.41 -38.54 11.55
CA ASP A 154 35.16 -39.18 11.13
C ASP A 154 33.88 -38.44 11.59
N ALA A 155 33.93 -37.10 11.60
CA ALA A 155 32.81 -36.25 12.02
C ALA A 155 32.32 -35.37 10.86
N GLU A 156 31.00 -35.19 10.78
CA GLU A 156 30.38 -34.29 9.80
C GLU A 156 30.63 -32.81 10.14
N ILE A 157 30.77 -32.00 9.08
CA ILE A 157 30.92 -30.55 9.20
C ILE A 157 29.55 -29.94 9.50
N SER A 158 29.47 -29.19 10.59
CA SER A 158 28.28 -28.45 11.02
C SER A 158 28.36 -26.98 10.60
N PRO A 159 27.23 -26.26 10.55
CA PRO A 159 27.22 -24.82 10.29
C PRO A 159 28.07 -24.00 11.28
N ALA A 160 28.25 -24.49 12.51
CA ALA A 160 29.11 -23.83 13.50
C ALA A 160 30.60 -23.97 13.17
N ASP A 161 31.01 -25.07 12.52
CA ASP A 161 32.39 -25.26 12.05
C ASP A 161 32.74 -24.26 10.96
N ASP A 162 31.82 -24.01 10.02
CA ASP A 162 31.98 -23.01 8.96
C ASP A 162 32.16 -21.61 9.55
N ARG A 163 31.29 -21.24 10.51
CA ARG A 163 31.38 -19.95 11.21
C ARG A 163 32.71 -19.80 11.95
N LEU A 164 33.14 -20.84 12.66
CA LEU A 164 34.40 -20.85 13.37
C LEU A 164 35.61 -20.75 12.41
N CYS A 165 35.58 -21.44 11.28
CA CYS A 165 36.60 -21.34 10.23
C CYS A 165 36.71 -19.92 9.64
N VAL A 166 35.57 -19.28 9.35
CA VAL A 166 35.53 -17.89 8.90
C VAL A 166 36.08 -16.94 9.96
N TRP A 167 35.72 -17.17 11.23
CA TRP A 167 36.22 -16.39 12.35
C TRP A 167 37.75 -16.53 12.51
N LEU A 168 38.28 -17.76 12.52
CA LEU A 168 39.72 -18.02 12.63
C LEU A 168 40.52 -17.39 11.48
N ALA A 169 40.01 -17.45 10.25
CA ALA A 169 40.63 -16.83 9.08
C ALA A 169 40.69 -15.30 9.21
N LYS A 170 39.59 -14.69 9.68
CA LYS A 170 39.52 -13.24 9.94
C LYS A 170 40.51 -12.79 11.02
N GLU A 171 40.74 -13.64 12.03
CA GLU A 171 41.69 -13.39 13.12
C GLU A 171 43.15 -13.70 12.74
N GLY A 172 43.41 -14.18 11.51
CA GLY A 172 44.76 -14.49 11.03
C GLY A 172 45.39 -15.71 11.71
N VAL A 173 44.58 -16.62 12.24
CA VAL A 173 45.07 -17.79 12.99
C VAL A 173 45.42 -18.92 12.02
N ALA A 174 46.68 -19.37 12.03
CA ALA A 174 47.15 -20.45 11.17
C ALA A 174 46.51 -21.80 11.54
N LYS A 175 46.06 -22.55 10.52
CA LYS A 175 45.44 -23.87 10.69
C LYS A 175 46.47 -24.89 11.19
N LYS A 176 46.21 -25.51 12.35
CA LYS A 176 46.97 -26.62 12.95
C LYS A 176 45.99 -27.71 13.39
N GLU A 177 46.48 -28.95 13.51
CA GLU A 177 45.66 -30.08 14.01
C GLU A 177 45.11 -29.84 15.42
N ILE A 178 45.91 -29.18 16.27
CA ILE A 178 45.52 -28.73 17.62
C ILE A 178 45.96 -27.28 17.78
N LEU A 179 45.05 -26.44 18.27
CA LEU A 179 45.22 -25.00 18.41
C LEU A 179 44.69 -24.56 19.78
N SER A 180 45.52 -23.88 20.58
CA SER A 180 45.07 -23.21 21.80
C SER A 180 45.04 -21.71 21.58
N ILE A 181 43.90 -21.08 21.86
CA ILE A 181 43.67 -19.65 21.68
C ILE A 181 43.24 -18.99 22.98
N ASN A 182 43.76 -17.79 23.22
CA ASN A 182 43.29 -16.87 24.25
C ASN A 182 42.57 -15.72 23.57
N ILE A 183 41.40 -15.40 24.08
CA ILE A 183 40.44 -14.48 23.49
C ILE A 183 40.06 -13.46 24.57
N ASP A 184 40.09 -12.18 24.22
CA ASP A 184 39.79 -11.09 25.12
C ASP A 184 39.05 -9.94 24.42
N GLY A 185 38.38 -9.12 25.22
CA GLY A 185 37.67 -7.93 24.76
C GLY A 185 36.63 -8.26 23.67
N GLN A 186 36.61 -7.45 22.60
CA GLN A 186 35.63 -7.58 21.51
C GLN A 186 35.69 -8.93 20.79
N ARG A 187 36.83 -9.61 20.85
CA ARG A 187 37.02 -10.93 20.22
C ARG A 187 36.18 -11.98 20.92
N THR A 188 35.97 -11.86 22.24
CA THR A 188 35.21 -12.81 23.06
C THR A 188 33.77 -12.95 22.58
N SER A 189 33.06 -11.84 22.36
CA SER A 189 31.66 -11.88 21.88
C SER A 189 31.56 -12.50 20.49
N SER A 190 32.43 -12.08 19.56
CA SER A 190 32.42 -12.62 18.19
C SER A 190 32.80 -14.10 18.12
N PHE A 191 33.63 -14.58 19.05
CA PHE A 191 34.00 -15.98 19.14
C PHE A 191 32.83 -16.82 19.66
N LEU A 192 32.16 -16.38 20.73
CA LEU A 192 30.97 -17.06 21.28
C LEU A 192 29.87 -17.18 20.23
N GLU A 193 29.66 -16.14 19.42
CA GLU A 193 28.74 -16.19 18.26
C GLU A 193 29.18 -17.22 17.21
N ALA A 194 30.49 -17.30 16.92
CA ALA A 194 31.02 -18.27 15.97
C ALA A 194 30.80 -19.72 16.43
N ILE A 195 30.98 -19.99 17.73
CA ILE A 195 30.81 -21.32 18.34
C ILE A 195 29.41 -21.56 18.95
N ALA A 196 28.45 -20.67 18.69
CA ALA A 196 27.06 -20.89 19.10
C ALA A 196 26.51 -22.17 18.45
N GLU A 197 25.76 -22.94 19.22
CA GLU A 197 25.12 -24.21 18.85
C GLU A 197 26.09 -25.27 18.33
N HIS A 198 27.37 -25.14 18.68
CA HIS A 198 28.40 -26.03 18.17
C HIS A 198 28.23 -27.44 18.76
N PRO A 199 28.01 -28.49 17.93
CA PRO A 199 27.61 -29.82 18.39
C PRO A 199 28.71 -30.56 19.19
N ARG A 200 29.97 -30.10 19.04
CA ARG A 200 31.16 -30.69 19.67
C ARG A 200 31.88 -29.71 20.60
N LEU A 201 31.10 -28.96 21.37
CA LEU A 201 31.59 -28.06 22.40
C LEU A 201 31.58 -28.75 23.77
N ALA A 202 32.70 -28.73 24.48
CA ALA A 202 32.84 -29.37 25.78
C ALA A 202 33.74 -28.59 26.75
N VAL A 203 33.68 -28.94 28.04
CA VAL A 203 34.45 -28.32 29.13
C VAL A 203 35.31 -29.36 29.83
N GLY A 204 36.58 -29.01 30.06
CA GLY A 204 37.50 -29.79 30.89
C GLY A 204 37.86 -31.17 30.31
N LYS A 205 38.72 -31.91 31.03
CA LYS A 205 39.20 -33.23 30.55
C LYS A 205 38.09 -34.28 30.47
N GLU A 206 37.06 -34.14 31.30
CA GLU A 206 35.88 -35.02 31.34
C GLU A 206 34.85 -34.71 30.25
N ARG A 207 35.09 -33.69 29.42
CA ARG A 207 34.24 -33.29 28.29
C ARG A 207 32.77 -33.07 28.67
N LEU A 208 32.55 -32.35 29.76
CA LEU A 208 31.21 -31.94 30.17
C LEU A 208 30.59 -31.08 29.06
N LEU A 209 29.39 -31.46 28.59
CA LEU A 209 28.71 -30.72 27.53
C LEU A 209 28.24 -29.36 28.04
N ILE A 210 28.47 -28.33 27.23
CA ILE A 210 27.98 -26.97 27.46
C ILE A 210 27.29 -26.50 26.19
N GLN A 211 26.20 -25.75 26.35
CA GLN A 211 25.47 -25.15 25.24
C GLN A 211 25.75 -23.65 25.17
N ILE A 212 26.19 -23.16 24.02
CA ILE A 212 26.18 -21.73 23.72
C ILE A 212 25.04 -21.49 22.75
N ARG A 213 24.12 -20.58 23.08
CA ARG A 213 22.95 -20.26 22.24
C ARG A 213 23.01 -18.82 21.77
N SER A 214 22.53 -18.59 20.56
CA SER A 214 22.37 -17.25 20.00
C SER A 214 20.98 -16.68 20.26
N GLY A 215 20.93 -15.42 20.67
CA GLY A 215 19.80 -14.51 20.47
C GLY A 215 18.48 -14.92 21.10
N GLU A 216 18.42 -14.96 22.44
CA GLU A 216 17.13 -14.98 23.14
C GLU A 216 16.72 -13.56 23.53
N ARG A 217 15.42 -13.23 23.44
CA ARG A 217 14.91 -11.92 23.89
C ARG A 217 14.73 -11.91 25.41
N LEU A 218 14.90 -10.77 26.06
CA LEU A 218 14.57 -10.59 27.49
C LEU A 218 13.10 -10.94 27.69
N ARG A 219 12.78 -11.90 28.55
CA ARG A 219 11.39 -12.07 28.98
C ARG A 219 11.03 -11.03 30.03
N LEU A 220 9.89 -10.40 29.86
CA LEU A 220 9.26 -9.60 30.90
C LEU A 220 8.32 -10.49 31.71
N ALA A 221 8.31 -10.33 33.03
CA ALA A 221 7.27 -10.89 33.88
C ALA A 221 5.94 -10.12 33.75
N GLY A 222 6.02 -8.83 33.42
CA GLY A 222 4.85 -7.99 33.30
C GLY A 222 5.16 -6.64 32.64
N ALA A 223 4.10 -6.00 32.16
CA ALA A 223 4.12 -4.60 31.77
C ALA A 223 2.87 -3.93 32.32
N GLU A 224 3.02 -2.86 33.07
CA GLU A 224 1.91 -2.10 33.64
C GLU A 224 1.85 -0.70 33.03
N GLN A 225 0.64 -0.18 32.86
CA GLN A 225 0.41 1.17 32.35
C GLN A 225 -0.26 2.02 33.43
N ALA A 226 0.35 3.17 33.77
CA ALA A 226 -0.25 4.13 34.68
C ALA A 226 0.15 5.57 34.30
N LYS A 227 -0.83 6.48 34.27
CA LYS A 227 -0.61 7.94 34.16
C LYS A 227 0.33 8.40 33.01
N GLY A 228 0.29 7.74 31.86
CA GLY A 228 1.12 8.09 30.69
C GLY A 228 2.55 7.55 30.75
N GLU A 229 2.80 6.59 31.64
CA GLU A 229 4.04 5.85 31.75
C GLU A 229 3.78 4.34 31.60
N ILE A 230 4.82 3.62 31.18
CA ILE A 230 4.86 2.17 31.02
C ILE A 230 5.96 1.63 31.92
N LEU A 231 5.56 0.81 32.88
CA LEU A 231 6.47 0.07 33.75
C LEU A 231 6.74 -1.30 33.14
N LEU A 232 7.99 -1.55 32.77
CA LEU A 232 8.47 -2.85 32.31
C LEU A 232 9.08 -3.61 33.49
N ILE A 233 8.61 -4.84 33.72
CA ILE A 233 9.03 -5.68 34.85
C ILE A 233 9.81 -6.88 34.29
N PRO A 234 11.11 -7.01 34.57
CA PRO A 234 11.92 -8.12 34.06
C PRO A 234 11.52 -9.43 34.74
N ASP A 235 11.66 -10.54 34.02
CA ASP A 235 11.47 -11.87 34.58
C ASP A 235 12.59 -12.22 35.58
N ALA A 236 12.20 -12.55 36.81
CA ALA A 236 13.12 -12.87 37.91
C ALA A 236 13.93 -14.16 37.67
N GLU A 237 13.44 -15.07 36.82
CA GLU A 237 14.12 -16.32 36.51
C GLU A 237 15.32 -16.16 35.57
N LEU A 238 15.46 -14.99 34.90
CA LEU A 238 16.53 -14.77 33.91
C LEU A 238 17.92 -14.54 34.54
N GLY A 239 18.03 -14.39 35.86
CA GLY A 239 19.30 -14.11 36.53
C GLY A 239 20.00 -12.84 36.02
N PRO A 240 21.13 -12.43 36.64
CA PRO A 240 21.83 -11.22 36.23
C PRO A 240 22.57 -11.43 34.91
N TRP A 241 22.51 -10.44 34.03
CA TRP A 241 23.26 -10.48 32.78
C TRP A 241 24.61 -9.80 32.92
N VAL A 242 25.55 -10.24 32.09
CA VAL A 242 26.88 -9.66 32.00
C VAL A 242 27.03 -9.02 30.63
N GLU A 243 27.39 -7.74 30.60
CA GLU A 243 27.79 -7.08 29.37
C GLU A 243 29.21 -7.53 28.98
N ILE A 244 29.34 -8.12 27.79
CA ILE A 244 30.63 -8.51 27.22
C ILE A 244 30.71 -7.88 25.84
N SER A 245 31.50 -6.80 25.74
CA SER A 245 31.80 -6.12 24.47
C SER A 245 30.59 -5.60 23.69
N GLY A 246 29.63 -4.98 24.38
CA GLY A 246 28.45 -4.35 23.76
C GLY A 246 27.33 -5.34 23.40
N SER A 247 27.32 -6.51 24.04
CA SER A 247 26.21 -7.48 24.01
C SER A 247 25.99 -8.04 25.41
N PHE A 248 24.74 -8.33 25.74
CA PHE A 248 24.37 -8.96 27.01
C PHE A 248 24.42 -10.48 26.90
N TRP A 249 24.93 -11.12 27.95
CA TRP A 249 25.07 -12.58 28.04
C TRP A 249 24.61 -13.09 29.40
N GLN A 250 23.85 -14.18 29.39
CA GLN A 250 23.49 -14.96 30.56
C GLN A 250 24.44 -16.16 30.68
N ILE A 251 25.08 -16.33 31.83
CA ILE A 251 26.07 -17.39 32.08
C ILE A 251 25.52 -18.34 33.15
N GLY A 252 25.03 -19.50 32.72
CA GLY A 252 24.52 -20.58 33.57
C GLY A 252 25.58 -21.63 33.93
N GLU A 253 25.17 -22.71 34.59
CA GLU A 253 26.08 -23.80 34.98
C GLU A 253 26.57 -24.64 33.78
N GLY A 254 25.68 -24.88 32.81
CA GLY A 254 25.96 -25.64 31.59
C GLY A 254 25.57 -24.90 30.31
N SER A 255 25.29 -23.60 30.38
CA SER A 255 24.86 -22.81 29.22
C SER A 255 25.38 -21.38 29.22
N VAL A 256 25.53 -20.82 28.03
CA VAL A 256 25.76 -19.40 27.78
C VAL A 256 24.76 -18.95 26.73
N ILE A 257 23.94 -17.96 27.06
CA ILE A 257 22.88 -17.49 26.17
C ILE A 257 23.15 -16.02 25.87
N ARG A 258 23.21 -15.66 24.59
CA ARG A 258 23.24 -14.27 24.18
C ARG A 258 21.85 -13.68 24.28
N VAL A 259 21.74 -12.48 24.84
CA VAL A 259 20.48 -11.74 24.88
C VAL A 259 20.43 -10.69 23.77
N GLY A 260 19.37 -10.76 22.96
CA GLY A 260 19.15 -9.89 21.81
C GLY A 260 20.09 -10.17 20.63
N GLU A 261 19.84 -9.49 19.53
CA GLU A 261 20.68 -9.56 18.33
C GLU A 261 21.37 -8.22 18.06
N GLY A 262 22.64 -8.28 17.65
CA GLY A 262 23.40 -7.09 17.28
C GLY A 262 24.00 -6.33 18.46
N LYS A 263 24.21 -5.02 18.27
CA LYS A 263 24.74 -4.13 19.30
C LYS A 263 23.58 -3.54 20.10
N ILE A 264 23.80 -3.31 21.39
CA ILE A 264 22.85 -2.63 22.26
C ILE A 264 22.49 -1.26 21.66
N PRO A 265 21.21 -1.00 21.32
CA PRO A 265 20.79 0.28 20.73
C PRO A 265 20.93 1.42 21.74
N GLY A 266 21.50 2.55 21.30
CA GLY A 266 21.83 3.66 22.19
C GLY A 266 20.60 4.30 22.83
N GLU A 267 19.47 4.29 22.12
CA GLU A 267 18.21 4.92 22.53
C GLU A 267 17.58 4.25 23.74
N ILE A 268 17.80 2.93 23.92
CA ILE A 268 17.20 2.12 24.99
C ILE A 268 18.24 1.45 25.90
N ALA A 269 19.54 1.74 25.69
CA ALA A 269 20.65 1.07 26.36
C ALA A 269 20.54 1.11 27.89
N THR A 270 20.24 2.28 28.45
CA THR A 270 20.12 2.46 29.91
C THR A 270 19.01 1.60 30.49
N ALA A 271 17.84 1.62 29.86
CA ALA A 271 16.68 0.84 30.28
C ALA A 271 16.92 -0.67 30.15
N LEU A 272 17.52 -1.13 29.05
CA LEU A 272 17.92 -2.54 28.91
C LEU A 272 18.92 -2.96 29.99
N THR A 273 19.86 -2.09 30.35
CA THR A 273 20.85 -2.37 31.40
C THR A 273 20.21 -2.51 32.78
N GLU A 274 19.18 -1.72 33.09
CA GLU A 274 18.43 -1.83 34.35
C GLU A 274 17.59 -3.10 34.39
N LEU A 275 16.87 -3.41 33.31
CA LEU A 275 16.11 -4.66 33.17
C LEU A 275 17.03 -5.89 33.31
N ALA A 276 18.21 -5.83 32.72
CA ALA A 276 19.25 -6.86 32.81
C ALA A 276 19.78 -7.11 34.24
N GLN A 277 19.66 -6.11 35.12
CA GLN A 277 20.00 -6.20 36.54
C GLN A 277 18.82 -6.64 37.40
N GLY A 278 17.68 -6.99 36.79
CA GLY A 278 16.45 -7.35 37.48
C GLY A 278 15.68 -6.15 38.04
N LYS A 279 15.97 -4.92 37.59
CA LYS A 279 15.25 -3.71 38.02
C LYS A 279 14.12 -3.41 37.05
N SER A 280 12.94 -3.11 37.57
CA SER A 280 11.84 -2.61 36.75
C SER A 280 12.16 -1.20 36.22
N VAL A 281 11.77 -0.93 34.99
CA VAL A 281 12.05 0.34 34.31
C VAL A 281 10.76 1.03 33.95
N ASN A 282 10.65 2.30 34.34
CA ASN A 282 9.50 3.13 34.02
C ASN A 282 9.84 4.09 32.87
N LEU A 283 9.02 4.10 31.83
CA LEU A 283 9.25 4.85 30.60
C LEU A 283 8.02 5.70 30.24
N PRO A 284 8.20 6.94 29.76
CA PRO A 284 7.10 7.70 29.17
C PRO A 284 6.47 6.90 28.01
N THR A 285 5.14 6.81 27.98
CA THR A 285 4.40 6.06 26.94
C THR A 285 4.84 6.44 25.51
N PRO A 286 5.02 7.74 25.15
CA PRO A 286 5.48 8.11 23.81
C PRO A 286 6.91 7.63 23.52
N HIS A 287 7.79 7.57 24.53
CA HIS A 287 9.16 7.12 24.35
C HIS A 287 9.20 5.62 24.04
N PHE A 288 8.42 4.81 24.76
CA PHE A 288 8.28 3.39 24.49
C PHE A 288 7.78 3.12 23.07
N PHE A 289 6.67 3.73 22.66
CA PHE A 289 6.09 3.48 21.34
C PHE A 289 6.93 3.99 20.17
N ASN A 290 7.64 5.12 20.33
CA ASN A 290 8.57 5.60 19.33
C ASN A 290 9.72 4.62 19.05
N GLN A 291 10.04 3.75 20.01
CA GLN A 291 11.09 2.73 19.91
C GLN A 291 10.54 1.31 19.91
N LEU A 292 9.23 1.11 19.64
CA LEU A 292 8.59 -0.19 19.78
C LEU A 292 9.27 -1.29 18.96
N HIS A 293 9.68 -0.99 17.74
CA HIS A 293 10.41 -1.93 16.88
C HIS A 293 11.72 -2.41 17.55
N VAL A 294 12.46 -1.49 18.17
CA VAL A 294 13.68 -1.80 18.92
C VAL A 294 13.36 -2.64 20.16
N TRP A 295 12.29 -2.31 20.87
CA TRP A 295 11.84 -3.10 22.03
C TRP A 295 11.47 -4.52 21.63
N GLN A 296 10.76 -4.73 20.53
CA GLN A 296 10.36 -6.05 20.05
C GLN A 296 11.53 -6.92 19.60
N GLU A 297 12.65 -6.33 19.17
CA GLU A 297 13.87 -7.07 18.84
C GLU A 297 14.57 -7.63 20.10
N TRP A 298 14.46 -6.92 21.22
CA TRP A 298 15.19 -7.22 22.46
C TRP A 298 14.34 -7.84 23.57
N LEU A 299 13.03 -7.65 23.55
CA LEU A 299 12.10 -8.09 24.58
C LEU A 299 11.08 -9.11 24.02
N HIS A 300 10.78 -10.11 24.83
CA HIS A 300 9.63 -10.97 24.71
C HIS A 300 8.56 -10.43 25.65
N PHE A 301 7.45 -9.95 25.07
CA PHE A 301 6.34 -9.46 25.86
C PHE A 301 5.62 -10.63 26.55
N PRO A 302 5.10 -10.44 27.77
CA PRO A 302 4.43 -11.51 28.50
C PRO A 302 3.20 -11.97 27.71
N ALA A 303 2.97 -13.28 27.69
CA ALA A 303 1.74 -13.86 27.15
C ALA A 303 0.53 -13.32 27.93
N ASP A 304 -0.58 -13.11 27.22
CA ASP A 304 -1.84 -12.56 27.76
C ASP A 304 -1.71 -11.12 28.32
N SER A 305 -0.65 -10.40 27.94
CA SER A 305 -0.48 -8.98 28.32
C SER A 305 -1.18 -8.02 27.37
N TRP A 306 -1.46 -6.80 27.86
CA TRP A 306 -1.98 -5.73 27.03
C TRP A 306 -1.02 -5.33 25.88
N LEU A 307 0.29 -5.61 26.01
CA LEU A 307 1.27 -5.39 24.95
C LEU A 307 1.16 -6.40 23.81
N GLU A 308 0.74 -7.63 24.10
CA GLU A 308 0.52 -8.67 23.08
C GLU A 308 -0.79 -8.44 22.31
N SER A 309 -1.83 -7.95 23.00
CA SER A 309 -3.15 -7.62 22.41
C SER A 309 -3.23 -6.24 21.77
N LEU A 310 -2.14 -5.47 21.82
CA LEU A 310 -2.08 -4.12 21.29
C LEU A 310 -2.19 -4.12 19.76
N HIS A 311 -3.19 -3.41 19.25
CA HIS A 311 -3.36 -3.18 17.82
C HIS A 311 -3.23 -1.69 17.48
N PHE A 312 -2.67 -1.41 16.29
CA PHE A 312 -2.45 -0.05 15.80
C PHE A 312 -3.59 0.37 14.91
N LEU A 313 -4.26 1.46 15.29
CA LEU A 313 -5.33 2.05 14.51
C LEU A 313 -4.89 3.41 13.95
N PRO A 314 -5.17 3.72 12.67
CA PRO A 314 -4.87 5.04 12.14
C PRO A 314 -5.73 6.11 12.84
N ALA A 315 -5.08 7.16 13.34
CA ALA A 315 -5.74 8.33 13.90
C ALA A 315 -6.48 9.10 12.81
N THR A 316 -7.51 9.86 13.20
CA THR A 316 -8.29 10.66 12.23
C THR A 316 -7.46 11.83 11.68
N ALA A 317 -7.09 11.72 10.40
CA ALA A 317 -6.38 12.77 9.66
C ALA A 317 -7.35 13.77 9.00
N ASN A 318 -7.17 15.05 9.31
CA ASN A 318 -7.86 16.18 8.68
C ASN A 318 -6.87 16.96 7.80
N PHE A 319 -7.20 17.19 6.54
CA PHE A 319 -6.32 17.88 5.60
C PHE A 319 -6.67 19.35 5.48
N GLU A 320 -5.64 20.19 5.44
CA GLU A 320 -5.72 21.63 5.23
C GLU A 320 -4.91 21.96 3.96
N LEU A 321 -5.51 22.74 3.06
CA LEU A 321 -4.89 23.14 1.80
C LEU A 321 -4.98 24.66 1.63
N SER A 322 -3.84 25.33 1.62
CA SER A 322 -3.76 26.75 1.30
C SER A 322 -3.39 26.96 -0.16
N LEU A 323 -4.08 27.85 -0.88
CA LEU A 323 -3.86 28.17 -2.29
C LEU A 323 -3.61 29.66 -2.48
N GLU A 324 -2.57 29.99 -3.25
CA GLU A 324 -2.20 31.38 -3.52
C GLU A 324 -1.45 31.50 -4.86
N GLY A 325 -1.80 32.48 -5.70
CA GLY A 325 -1.09 32.66 -6.98
C GLY A 325 -1.90 33.33 -8.08
N SER A 326 -1.47 33.10 -9.32
CA SER A 326 -2.03 33.62 -10.56
C SER A 326 -2.42 32.49 -11.53
N LEU A 327 -2.92 32.82 -12.73
CA LEU A 327 -3.17 31.84 -13.80
C LEU A 327 -1.89 31.24 -14.39
N GLU A 328 -0.71 31.84 -14.18
CA GLU A 328 0.55 31.28 -14.70
C GLU A 328 1.27 30.42 -13.67
N HIS A 329 1.05 30.72 -12.39
CA HIS A 329 1.77 30.11 -11.28
C HIS A 329 0.89 30.06 -10.04
N LEU A 330 0.57 28.85 -9.59
CA LEU A 330 -0.24 28.59 -8.41
C LEU A 330 0.58 27.83 -7.38
N GLU A 331 0.69 28.39 -6.19
CA GLU A 331 1.28 27.73 -5.04
C GLU A 331 0.19 27.04 -4.21
N ALA A 332 0.52 25.87 -3.68
CA ALA A 332 -0.31 25.15 -2.74
C ALA A 332 0.50 24.71 -1.52
N GLN A 333 -0.06 24.82 -0.33
CA GLN A 333 0.52 24.28 0.89
C GLN A 333 -0.43 23.25 1.48
N LEU A 334 0.00 21.99 1.49
CA LEU A 334 -0.77 20.88 2.03
C LEU A 334 -0.24 20.50 3.40
N SER A 335 -1.11 20.49 4.40
CA SER A 335 -0.81 20.04 5.75
C SER A 335 -1.90 19.07 6.26
N VAL A 336 -1.54 18.30 7.27
CA VAL A 336 -2.43 17.36 7.94
C VAL A 336 -2.43 17.65 9.44
N ARG A 337 -3.63 17.64 10.03
CA ARG A 337 -3.87 17.81 11.44
C ARG A 337 -4.44 16.53 12.04
N TYR A 338 -3.92 16.14 13.19
CA TYR A 338 -4.44 15.06 14.02
C TYR A 338 -4.91 15.61 15.36
N GLY A 339 -6.22 15.52 15.62
CA GLY A 339 -6.81 16.08 16.84
C GLY A 339 -6.49 17.56 17.01
N SER A 340 -5.96 17.94 18.18
CA SER A 340 -5.56 19.30 18.52
C SER A 340 -4.09 19.62 18.22
N ALA A 341 -3.33 18.68 17.66
CA ALA A 341 -1.92 18.92 17.33
C ALA A 341 -1.78 20.03 16.28
N PRO A 342 -0.64 20.74 16.24
CA PRO A 342 -0.31 21.62 15.13
C PRO A 342 -0.32 20.86 13.79
N PRO A 343 -0.75 21.49 12.68
CA PRO A 343 -0.74 20.84 11.39
C PRO A 343 0.70 20.65 10.92
N VAL A 344 0.98 19.48 10.33
CA VAL A 344 2.32 19.11 9.83
C VAL A 344 2.26 18.78 8.34
N PRO A 345 3.36 18.86 7.60
CA PRO A 345 3.40 18.35 6.22
C PRO A 345 3.16 16.83 6.17
N PRO A 346 2.45 16.32 5.14
CA PRO A 346 2.27 14.89 4.93
C PRO A 346 3.60 14.11 4.86
N GLY A 347 3.64 12.94 5.50
CA GLY A 347 4.77 12.01 5.49
C GLY A 347 6.07 12.52 6.15
N LEU A 348 6.01 13.61 6.92
CA LEU A 348 7.18 14.26 7.52
C LEU A 348 6.94 14.68 8.97
N GLY A 349 7.99 14.54 9.78
CA GLY A 349 7.99 14.96 11.20
C GLY A 349 7.29 13.98 12.14
N LYS A 350 7.46 14.23 13.43
CA LYS A 350 6.62 13.61 14.48
C LYS A 350 5.36 14.45 14.64
N VAL A 351 4.25 13.80 14.98
CA VAL A 351 3.01 14.49 15.30
C VAL A 351 2.89 14.50 16.82
N ASP A 352 2.80 15.69 17.41
CA ASP A 352 2.66 15.81 18.85
C ASP A 352 1.42 15.07 19.34
N GLY A 353 1.59 14.25 20.37
CA GLY A 353 0.53 13.41 20.91
C GLY A 353 0.30 12.09 20.17
N LEU A 354 1.02 11.79 19.08
CA LEU A 354 1.04 10.46 18.45
C LEU A 354 2.46 9.85 18.49
N PRO A 355 2.60 8.52 18.64
CA PRO A 355 1.55 7.52 18.88
C PRO A 355 0.85 7.67 20.25
N LYS A 356 -0.46 7.37 20.31
CA LYS A 356 -1.29 7.56 21.51
C LYS A 356 -1.99 6.27 21.90
N LEU A 357 -1.85 5.84 23.15
CA LEU A 357 -2.56 4.69 23.67
C LEU A 357 -3.96 5.11 24.17
N ILE A 358 -5.00 4.47 23.66
CA ILE A 358 -6.41 4.69 24.04
C ILE A 358 -7.01 3.33 24.38
N GLY A 359 -7.20 3.06 25.68
CA GLY A 359 -7.68 1.76 26.14
C GLY A 359 -6.73 0.63 25.71
N ASP A 360 -7.21 -0.22 24.82
CA ASP A 360 -6.55 -1.44 24.31
C ASP A 360 -5.85 -1.26 22.94
N HIS A 361 -5.90 -0.07 22.34
CA HIS A 361 -5.31 0.19 21.02
C HIS A 361 -4.44 1.43 21.00
N CYS A 362 -3.48 1.45 20.07
CA CYS A 362 -2.61 2.59 19.85
C CYS A 362 -2.99 3.32 18.57
N GLU A 363 -3.44 4.55 18.70
CA GLU A 363 -3.61 5.46 17.57
C GLU A 363 -2.25 5.86 17.02
N ILE A 364 -2.07 5.66 15.72
CA ILE A 364 -0.86 6.03 14.97
C ILE A 364 -1.19 6.98 13.82
N ARG A 365 -0.16 7.66 13.34
CA ARG A 365 -0.28 8.52 12.16
C ARG A 365 -0.73 7.71 10.94
N ASP A 366 -1.74 8.19 10.22
CA ASP A 366 -2.28 7.55 9.01
C ASP A 366 -1.49 7.95 7.76
N LEU A 367 -0.29 7.36 7.63
CA LEU A 367 0.59 7.64 6.50
C LEU A 367 -0.04 7.24 5.14
N ALA A 368 -0.89 6.23 5.11
CA ALA A 368 -1.54 5.80 3.89
C ALA A 368 -2.56 6.83 3.38
N LYS A 369 -3.36 7.42 4.27
CA LYS A 369 -4.30 8.49 3.90
C LYS A 369 -3.58 9.78 3.53
N GLU A 370 -2.47 10.08 4.20
CA GLU A 370 -1.59 11.19 3.83
C GLU A 370 -0.98 11.04 2.42
N GLU A 371 -0.49 9.85 2.08
CA GLU A 371 0.03 9.56 0.74
C GLU A 371 -1.06 9.68 -0.32
N LYS A 372 -2.28 9.22 -0.03
CA LYS A 372 -3.44 9.41 -0.92
C LYS A 372 -3.72 10.90 -1.14
N ALA A 373 -3.65 11.73 -0.11
CA ALA A 373 -3.87 13.17 -0.24
C ALA A 373 -2.79 13.84 -1.10
N ALA A 374 -1.52 13.56 -0.85
CA ALA A 374 -0.41 14.06 -1.68
C ALA A 374 -0.53 13.59 -3.15
N SER A 375 -0.93 12.33 -3.36
CA SER A 375 -1.15 11.78 -4.70
C SER A 375 -2.27 12.51 -5.47
N ARG A 376 -3.29 13.04 -4.78
CA ARG A 376 -4.36 13.83 -5.43
C ARG A 376 -3.83 15.14 -5.99
N LEU A 377 -2.98 15.86 -5.25
CA LEU A 377 -2.34 17.07 -5.76
C LEU A 377 -1.41 16.77 -6.95
N SER A 378 -0.61 15.71 -6.85
CA SER A 378 0.26 15.30 -7.96
C SER A 378 -0.53 14.92 -9.22
N ARG A 379 -1.66 14.21 -9.09
CA ARG A 379 -2.56 13.89 -10.22
C ARG A 379 -3.23 15.13 -10.81
N ALA A 380 -3.44 16.17 -10.00
CA ALA A 380 -3.91 17.47 -10.46
C ALA A 380 -2.80 18.32 -11.14
N GLY A 381 -1.59 17.77 -11.28
CA GLY A 381 -0.47 18.40 -11.97
C GLY A 381 0.49 19.18 -11.07
N PHE A 382 0.26 19.21 -9.75
CA PHE A 382 1.18 19.91 -8.84
C PHE A 382 2.51 19.17 -8.71
N GLU A 383 3.59 19.93 -8.75
CA GLU A 383 4.94 19.48 -8.46
C GLU A 383 5.36 19.92 -7.06
N VAL A 384 6.11 19.09 -6.34
CA VAL A 384 6.63 19.48 -5.03
C VAL A 384 7.78 20.48 -5.22
N GLU A 385 7.63 21.69 -4.70
CA GLU A 385 8.69 22.69 -4.68
C GLU A 385 9.58 22.50 -3.45
N ASN A 386 8.97 22.35 -2.26
CA ASN A 386 9.70 22.14 -1.03
C ASN A 386 8.99 21.11 -0.15
N PHE A 387 9.63 19.95 0.01
CA PHE A 387 9.12 18.85 0.81
C PHE A 387 9.00 19.21 2.29
N SER A 388 9.97 19.92 2.88
CA SER A 388 10.00 20.15 4.33
C SER A 388 8.90 21.11 4.82
N SER A 389 8.40 21.97 3.94
CA SER A 389 7.30 22.90 4.23
C SER A 389 5.95 22.45 3.69
N GLY A 390 5.88 21.33 2.97
CA GLY A 390 4.65 20.84 2.32
C GLY A 390 4.19 21.74 1.16
N ARG A 391 5.14 22.39 0.46
CA ARG A 391 4.85 23.36 -0.59
C ARG A 391 4.90 22.72 -1.98
N TRP A 392 3.86 23.01 -2.75
CA TRP A 392 3.60 22.49 -4.07
C TRP A 392 3.37 23.66 -5.04
N VAL A 393 3.67 23.44 -6.31
CA VAL A 393 3.55 24.43 -7.35
C VAL A 393 2.91 23.81 -8.58
N LEU A 394 1.96 24.52 -9.17
CA LEU A 394 1.35 24.21 -10.47
C LEU A 394 1.66 25.36 -11.43
N LYS A 395 2.13 25.04 -12.63
CA LYS A 395 2.54 26.03 -13.63
C LYS A 395 1.74 25.87 -14.91
N GLY A 396 1.43 27.01 -15.53
CA GLY A 396 0.77 27.08 -16.82
C GLY A 396 -0.75 27.21 -16.70
N GLU A 397 -1.27 28.14 -17.49
CA GLU A 397 -2.69 28.52 -17.53
C GLU A 397 -3.64 27.33 -17.66
N THR A 398 -3.38 26.43 -18.62
CA THR A 398 -4.26 25.29 -18.87
C THR A 398 -4.34 24.35 -17.67
N ALA A 399 -3.22 24.03 -17.04
CA ALA A 399 -3.19 23.12 -15.90
C ALA A 399 -3.89 23.73 -14.67
N ILE A 400 -3.72 25.04 -14.45
CA ILE A 400 -4.38 25.76 -13.35
C ILE A 400 -5.90 25.83 -13.57
N ILE A 401 -6.34 26.09 -14.80
CA ILE A 401 -7.76 26.04 -15.17
C ILE A 401 -8.35 24.64 -14.95
N ASP A 402 -7.64 23.59 -15.36
CA ASP A 402 -8.08 22.21 -15.16
C ASP A 402 -8.19 21.87 -13.67
N PHE A 403 -7.22 22.29 -12.85
CA PHE A 403 -7.27 22.13 -11.41
C PHE A 403 -8.49 22.83 -10.78
N LEU A 404 -8.70 24.11 -11.14
CA LEU A 404 -9.80 24.93 -10.65
C LEU A 404 -11.17 24.32 -10.93
N THR A 405 -11.34 23.73 -12.11
CA THR A 405 -12.64 23.25 -12.59
C THR A 405 -12.91 21.78 -12.27
N ARG A 406 -11.87 20.94 -12.17
CA ARG A 406 -12.04 19.49 -11.98
C ARG A 406 -11.69 19.01 -10.59
N SER A 407 -10.61 19.53 -10.01
CA SER A 407 -10.03 18.99 -8.78
C SER A 407 -10.46 19.77 -7.54
N LEU A 408 -10.38 21.10 -7.61
CA LEU A 408 -10.65 21.99 -6.48
C LEU A 408 -12.06 21.81 -5.86
N PRO A 409 -13.16 21.65 -6.62
CA PRO A 409 -14.49 21.47 -6.04
C PRO A 409 -14.58 20.23 -5.12
N ALA A 410 -13.99 19.11 -5.54
CA ALA A 410 -13.95 17.89 -4.72
C ALA A 410 -13.09 18.08 -3.46
N LEU A 411 -11.96 18.80 -3.58
CA LEU A 411 -11.11 19.10 -2.44
C LEU A 411 -11.81 19.99 -1.40
N ARG A 412 -12.60 20.99 -1.83
CA ARG A 412 -13.37 21.86 -0.91
C ARG A 412 -14.42 21.09 -0.10
N ASN A 413 -14.97 20.01 -0.64
CA ASN A 413 -15.96 19.19 0.06
C ASN A 413 -15.33 18.27 1.13
N GLU A 414 -14.05 17.94 0.98
CA GLU A 414 -13.38 16.96 1.83
C GLU A 414 -12.34 17.58 2.78
N TRP A 415 -11.73 18.70 2.39
CA TRP A 415 -10.60 19.34 3.07
C TRP A 415 -10.95 20.76 3.50
N SER A 416 -10.24 21.28 4.50
CA SER A 416 -10.29 22.70 4.83
C SER A 416 -9.41 23.46 3.84
N VAL A 417 -10.03 24.20 2.92
CA VAL A 417 -9.31 24.95 1.87
C VAL A 417 -9.30 26.44 2.20
N THR A 418 -8.11 27.04 2.26
CA THR A 418 -7.93 28.49 2.42
C THR A 418 -7.35 29.11 1.16
N GLU A 419 -7.88 30.26 0.77
CA GLU A 419 -7.57 30.90 -0.52
C GLU A 419 -7.11 32.32 -0.27
N GLY A 420 -5.92 32.65 -0.77
CA GLY A 420 -5.40 34.02 -0.68
C GLY A 420 -6.00 34.95 -1.74
N GLU A 421 -5.79 36.25 -1.56
CA GLU A 421 -6.44 37.30 -2.34
C GLU A 421 -6.15 37.18 -3.85
N ARG A 422 -4.90 36.91 -4.23
CA ARG A 422 -4.52 36.80 -5.65
C ARG A 422 -5.22 35.63 -6.31
N PHE A 423 -5.35 34.51 -5.60
CA PHE A 423 -6.07 33.35 -6.11
C PHE A 423 -7.58 33.59 -6.22
N GLY A 424 -8.16 34.38 -5.31
CA GLY A 424 -9.55 34.84 -5.43
C GLY A 424 -9.80 35.66 -6.70
N HIS A 425 -8.84 36.48 -7.14
CA HIS A 425 -8.92 37.21 -8.42
C HIS A 425 -8.82 36.30 -9.65
N VAL A 426 -8.02 35.22 -9.58
CA VAL A 426 -7.93 34.22 -10.65
C VAL A 426 -9.29 33.57 -10.91
N GLN A 427 -10.00 33.17 -9.86
CA GLN A 427 -11.31 32.52 -9.99
C GLN A 427 -12.34 33.43 -10.67
N LYS A 428 -12.33 34.74 -10.40
CA LYS A 428 -13.24 35.70 -11.05
C LYS A 428 -12.99 35.87 -12.55
N GLN A 429 -11.80 35.51 -13.04
CA GLN A 429 -11.45 35.58 -14.45
C GLN A 429 -11.89 34.33 -15.23
N VAL A 430 -12.28 33.26 -14.54
CA VAL A 430 -12.70 31.99 -15.12
C VAL A 430 -14.22 31.85 -14.99
N ALA A 431 -14.88 31.57 -16.10
CA ALA A 431 -16.31 31.28 -16.16
C ALA A 431 -16.50 29.83 -16.63
N VAL A 432 -17.08 29.01 -15.77
CA VAL A 432 -17.30 27.59 -16.05
C VAL A 432 -18.63 27.43 -16.77
N VAL A 433 -18.60 26.86 -17.97
CA VAL A 433 -19.78 26.60 -18.80
C VAL A 433 -20.31 25.22 -18.46
N SER A 434 -21.57 25.17 -18.01
CA SER A 434 -22.28 23.96 -17.66
C SER A 434 -23.52 23.77 -18.56
N PRO A 435 -23.93 22.52 -18.82
CA PRO A 435 -25.16 22.26 -19.54
C PRO A 435 -26.36 22.62 -18.65
N LYS A 436 -27.45 23.07 -19.26
CA LYS A 436 -28.72 23.31 -18.60
C LYS A 436 -29.80 22.54 -19.34
N ILE A 437 -30.51 21.69 -18.61
CA ILE A 437 -31.60 20.88 -19.15
C ILE A 437 -32.93 21.41 -18.59
N GLU A 438 -33.78 21.91 -19.48
CA GLU A 438 -35.12 22.40 -19.16
C GLU A 438 -36.17 21.46 -19.73
N ILE A 439 -37.02 20.89 -18.87
CA ILE A 439 -38.09 19.99 -19.31
C ILE A 439 -39.27 20.84 -19.76
N ILE A 440 -39.71 20.66 -21.00
CA ILE A 440 -40.77 21.47 -21.65
C ILE A 440 -42.13 20.78 -21.50
N GLY A 441 -42.15 19.45 -21.63
CA GLY A 441 -43.35 18.64 -21.54
C GLY A 441 -43.03 17.17 -21.27
N SER A 442 -43.97 16.45 -20.66
CA SER A 442 -43.85 15.01 -20.41
C SER A 442 -45.21 14.32 -20.52
N GLY A 443 -45.25 13.19 -21.22
CA GLY A 443 -46.36 12.25 -21.25
C GLY A 443 -45.99 10.92 -20.59
N GLU A 444 -46.89 9.94 -20.63
CA GLU A 444 -46.63 8.59 -20.10
C GLU A 444 -45.47 7.90 -20.83
N ASP A 445 -45.37 8.08 -22.15
CA ASP A 445 -44.39 7.39 -23.00
C ASP A 445 -43.23 8.27 -23.50
N TRP A 446 -43.22 9.57 -23.20
CA TRP A 446 -42.25 10.51 -23.75
C TRP A 446 -41.91 11.71 -22.84
N LEU A 447 -40.72 12.29 -23.06
CA LEU A 447 -40.25 13.52 -22.42
C LEU A 447 -39.62 14.45 -23.45
N SER A 448 -40.08 15.71 -23.51
CA SER A 448 -39.49 16.77 -24.33
C SER A 448 -38.70 17.74 -23.46
N PHE A 449 -37.50 18.12 -23.91
CA PHE A 449 -36.62 19.01 -23.18
C PHE A 449 -35.74 19.87 -24.10
N ASP A 450 -35.26 20.98 -23.55
CA ASP A 450 -34.23 21.84 -24.12
C ASP A 450 -32.90 21.63 -23.43
N LEU A 451 -31.84 21.66 -24.23
CA LEU A 451 -30.45 21.67 -23.77
C LEU A 451 -29.80 23.00 -24.18
N SER A 452 -29.56 23.87 -23.21
CA SER A 452 -28.78 25.09 -23.38
C SER A 452 -27.50 25.03 -22.56
N PHE A 453 -26.63 26.04 -22.70
CA PHE A 453 -25.39 26.14 -21.93
C PHE A 453 -25.34 27.49 -21.25
N GLN A 454 -24.89 27.51 -20.00
CA GLN A 454 -24.73 28.75 -19.25
C GLN A 454 -23.46 28.72 -18.43
N THR A 455 -22.91 29.89 -18.12
CA THR A 455 -21.81 30.00 -17.15
C THR A 455 -22.32 29.82 -15.73
N ASN A 456 -21.42 29.57 -14.79
CA ASN A 456 -21.69 29.60 -13.34
C ASN A 456 -22.28 30.92 -12.84
N ASP A 457 -22.10 32.02 -13.58
CA ASP A 457 -22.72 33.32 -13.30
C ASP A 457 -24.10 33.49 -13.98
N GLY A 458 -24.63 32.44 -14.61
CA GLY A 458 -25.94 32.43 -15.27
C GLY A 458 -25.99 33.06 -16.67
N ILE A 459 -24.83 33.33 -17.28
CA ILE A 459 -24.77 33.93 -18.63
C ILE A 459 -24.91 32.82 -19.67
N GLU A 460 -25.88 32.94 -20.57
CA GLU A 460 -26.10 31.96 -21.64
C GLU A 460 -24.94 31.95 -22.64
N VAL A 461 -24.54 30.75 -23.06
CA VAL A 461 -23.45 30.50 -24.01
C VAL A 461 -24.00 29.72 -25.20
N SER A 462 -23.71 30.18 -26.41
CA SER A 462 -24.23 29.53 -27.61
C SER A 462 -23.64 28.13 -27.82
N ALA A 463 -24.45 27.18 -28.29
CA ALA A 463 -23.98 25.82 -28.61
C ALA A 463 -22.90 25.81 -29.72
N ALA A 464 -22.82 26.84 -30.57
CA ALA A 464 -21.75 26.98 -31.56
C ALA A 464 -20.41 27.30 -30.87
N GLU A 465 -20.41 28.20 -29.90
CA GLU A 465 -19.22 28.56 -29.12
C GLU A 465 -18.70 27.37 -28.30
N VAL A 466 -19.59 26.64 -27.62
CA VAL A 466 -19.23 25.41 -26.89
C VAL A 466 -18.60 24.37 -27.83
N ARG A 467 -19.20 24.13 -29.01
CA ARG A 467 -18.64 23.20 -30.00
C ARG A 467 -17.27 23.63 -30.52
N ASN A 468 -17.06 24.92 -30.73
CA ASN A 468 -15.76 25.46 -31.17
C ASN A 468 -14.67 25.23 -30.11
N LEU A 469 -15.00 25.45 -28.83
CA LEU A 469 -14.09 25.22 -27.71
C LEU A 469 -13.73 23.74 -27.53
N LEU A 470 -14.71 22.82 -27.71
CA LEU A 470 -14.47 21.37 -27.69
C LEU A 470 -13.59 20.93 -28.86
N ARG A 471 -13.87 21.41 -30.09
CA ARG A 471 -13.09 21.07 -31.30
C ARG A 471 -11.65 21.57 -31.24
N ALA A 472 -11.40 22.70 -30.59
CA ALA A 472 -10.06 23.21 -30.37
C ALA A 472 -9.22 22.33 -29.43
N GLY A 473 -9.80 21.30 -28.80
CA GLY A 473 -9.11 20.30 -27.98
C GLY A 473 -8.65 20.79 -26.61
N LYS A 474 -8.91 22.07 -26.28
CA LYS A 474 -8.43 22.71 -25.04
C LYS A 474 -9.50 22.84 -23.96
N GLY A 475 -10.77 22.60 -24.30
CA GLY A 475 -11.90 22.75 -23.36
C GLY A 475 -12.03 24.16 -22.75
N SER A 476 -11.26 25.15 -23.23
CA SER A 476 -11.18 26.49 -22.69
C SER A 476 -10.85 27.51 -23.78
N GLY A 477 -11.37 28.73 -23.63
CA GLY A 477 -11.23 29.79 -24.64
C GLY A 477 -11.58 31.17 -24.12
N LYS A 478 -11.36 32.19 -24.95
CA LYS A 478 -11.72 33.58 -24.59
C LYS A 478 -13.20 33.76 -24.87
N GLY A 479 -13.97 34.17 -23.86
CA GLY A 479 -15.37 34.53 -24.03
C GLY A 479 -15.56 35.99 -24.45
N ALA A 480 -16.76 36.31 -24.92
CA ALA A 480 -17.15 37.65 -25.41
C ALA A 480 -17.02 38.77 -24.35
N GLY A 481 -16.92 38.44 -23.05
CA GLY A 481 -16.78 39.38 -21.93
C GLY A 481 -15.39 39.48 -21.31
N GLY A 482 -14.34 38.98 -21.98
CA GLY A 482 -12.95 39.02 -21.47
C GLY A 482 -12.63 37.94 -20.42
N LYS A 483 -13.63 37.32 -19.79
CA LYS A 483 -13.46 36.11 -18.98
C LYS A 483 -13.04 34.91 -19.84
N ARG A 484 -12.31 33.98 -19.23
CA ARG A 484 -11.95 32.69 -19.82
C ARG A 484 -13.12 31.74 -19.66
N LEU A 485 -13.71 31.29 -20.76
CA LEU A 485 -14.72 30.24 -20.75
C LEU A 485 -14.02 28.90 -20.62
N VAL A 486 -14.50 28.06 -19.71
CA VAL A 486 -14.00 26.71 -19.48
C VAL A 486 -15.17 25.77 -19.47
N ILE A 487 -15.13 24.75 -20.29
CA ILE A 487 -16.18 23.75 -20.39
C ILE A 487 -16.07 22.82 -19.18
N SER A 488 -17.14 22.73 -18.40
CA SER A 488 -17.24 21.77 -17.31
C SER A 488 -17.07 20.35 -17.84
N ASP A 489 -16.50 19.48 -17.01
CA ASP A 489 -16.34 18.07 -17.39
C ASP A 489 -17.69 17.44 -17.79
N GLU A 490 -18.78 17.84 -17.13
CA GLU A 490 -20.15 17.41 -17.39
C GLU A 490 -20.59 17.57 -18.85
N VAL A 491 -20.18 18.64 -19.53
CA VAL A 491 -20.50 18.80 -20.96
C VAL A 491 -19.86 17.69 -21.79
N SER A 492 -18.60 17.34 -21.54
CA SER A 492 -17.94 16.26 -22.29
C SER A 492 -18.30 14.86 -21.81
N SER A 493 -18.44 14.66 -20.50
CA SER A 493 -18.60 13.35 -19.87
C SER A 493 -20.05 12.93 -19.69
N VAL A 494 -21.01 13.87 -19.82
CA VAL A 494 -22.45 13.58 -19.69
C VAL A 494 -23.19 13.87 -21.00
N VAL A 495 -23.00 15.03 -21.61
CA VAL A 495 -23.78 15.39 -22.81
C VAL A 495 -23.41 14.50 -24.01
N ASN A 496 -22.13 14.20 -24.25
CA ASN A 496 -21.74 13.35 -25.37
C ASN A 496 -22.27 11.91 -25.23
N PRO A 497 -22.08 11.20 -24.09
CA PRO A 497 -22.69 9.88 -23.90
C PRO A 497 -24.22 9.92 -23.95
N MET A 498 -24.85 10.98 -23.41
CA MET A 498 -26.31 11.14 -23.47
C MET A 498 -26.81 11.13 -24.92
N PHE A 499 -26.12 11.80 -25.86
CA PHE A 499 -26.50 11.77 -27.28
C PHE A 499 -26.10 10.48 -28.00
N ALA A 500 -25.04 9.81 -27.57
CA ALA A 500 -24.56 8.58 -28.22
C ALA A 500 -25.38 7.35 -27.80
N ASP A 501 -25.78 7.29 -26.53
CA ASP A 501 -26.34 6.09 -25.91
C ASP A 501 -27.87 6.15 -25.75
N LEU A 502 -28.47 7.34 -25.78
CA LEU A 502 -29.92 7.49 -25.68
C LEU A 502 -30.54 7.70 -27.07
N ASP A 503 -31.69 7.06 -27.29
CA ASP A 503 -32.52 7.27 -28.47
C ASP A 503 -33.25 8.63 -28.38
N LEU A 504 -32.51 9.70 -28.66
CA LEU A 504 -33.02 11.08 -28.67
C LEU A 504 -33.39 11.48 -30.09
N GLN A 505 -34.62 11.97 -30.25
CA GLN A 505 -35.11 12.55 -31.50
C GLN A 505 -35.20 14.06 -31.36
N GLN A 506 -35.12 14.80 -32.47
CA GLN A 506 -35.28 16.24 -32.46
C GLN A 506 -36.55 16.64 -33.20
N GLU A 507 -37.47 17.31 -32.52
CA GLU A 507 -38.75 17.78 -33.06
C GLU A 507 -38.95 19.26 -32.73
N ASN A 508 -39.24 20.09 -33.73
CA ASN A 508 -39.48 21.54 -33.58
C ASN A 508 -38.38 22.31 -32.82
N GLY A 509 -37.13 21.83 -32.86
CA GLY A 509 -35.99 22.44 -32.17
C GLY A 509 -35.70 21.86 -30.77
N HIS A 510 -36.59 21.03 -30.23
CA HIS A 510 -36.48 20.41 -28.92
C HIS A 510 -36.07 18.93 -29.03
N PHE A 511 -35.48 18.39 -27.96
CA PHE A 511 -35.16 16.97 -27.88
C PHE A 511 -36.32 16.19 -27.27
N VAL A 512 -36.70 15.09 -27.89
CA VAL A 512 -37.71 14.15 -27.43
C VAL A 512 -37.04 12.82 -27.10
N ALA A 513 -37.34 12.29 -25.92
CA ALA A 513 -36.83 11.03 -25.42
C ALA A 513 -37.98 10.08 -25.08
N SER A 514 -37.76 8.77 -25.26
CA SER A 514 -38.65 7.75 -24.71
C SER A 514 -38.80 7.88 -23.19
N ALA A 515 -39.85 7.30 -22.59
CA ALA A 515 -40.03 7.31 -21.14
C ALA A 515 -38.79 6.84 -20.35
N ARG A 516 -38.11 5.78 -20.81
CA ARG A 516 -36.90 5.25 -20.16
C ARG A 516 -35.72 6.22 -20.25
N SER A 517 -35.47 6.77 -21.43
CA SER A 517 -34.42 7.77 -21.63
C SER A 517 -34.74 9.07 -20.88
N GLY A 518 -36.02 9.42 -20.77
CA GLY A 518 -36.51 10.56 -19.98
C GLY A 518 -36.17 10.45 -18.50
N GLU A 519 -36.26 9.26 -17.90
CA GLU A 519 -35.81 9.03 -16.51
C GLU A 519 -34.31 9.25 -16.34
N ILE A 520 -33.50 8.82 -17.31
CA ILE A 520 -32.05 9.05 -17.30
C ILE A 520 -31.75 10.55 -17.42
N ILE A 521 -32.42 11.26 -18.33
CA ILE A 521 -32.29 12.72 -18.51
C ILE A 521 -32.66 13.46 -17.23
N ARG A 522 -33.74 13.05 -16.54
CA ARG A 522 -34.12 13.62 -15.24
C ARG A 522 -33.02 13.42 -14.19
N GLU A 523 -32.41 12.23 -14.12
CA GLU A 523 -31.32 11.98 -13.19
C GLU A 523 -30.06 12.79 -13.54
N ILE A 524 -29.73 12.90 -14.83
CA ILE A 524 -28.64 13.75 -15.32
C ILE A 524 -28.89 15.21 -14.94
N ARG A 525 -30.08 15.75 -15.23
CA ARG A 525 -30.50 17.10 -14.84
C ARG A 525 -30.36 17.32 -13.34
N ASN A 526 -30.82 16.36 -12.53
CA ASN A 526 -30.71 16.45 -11.08
C ASN A 526 -29.26 16.42 -10.61
N LYS A 527 -28.37 15.65 -11.24
CA LYS A 527 -26.93 15.65 -10.91
C LYS A 527 -26.28 16.98 -11.26
N ILE A 528 -26.54 17.51 -12.46
CA ILE A 528 -26.05 18.83 -12.90
C ILE A 528 -26.51 19.91 -11.91
N ASN A 529 -27.80 19.91 -11.54
CA ASN A 529 -28.35 20.91 -10.61
C ASN A 529 -27.88 20.71 -9.16
N LYS A 530 -27.67 19.46 -8.71
CA LYS A 530 -27.17 19.15 -7.35
C LYS A 530 -25.71 19.56 -7.13
N SER A 531 -24.98 19.95 -8.17
CA SER A 531 -23.66 20.59 -7.99
C SER A 531 -23.74 21.96 -7.30
N ILE A 532 -24.96 22.50 -7.09
CA ILE A 532 -25.20 23.84 -6.52
C ILE A 532 -25.67 23.81 -5.05
N ASP A 533 -26.26 22.72 -4.54
CA ASP A 533 -26.75 22.66 -3.15
C ASP A 533 -26.30 21.39 -2.41
N SER A 534 -25.55 21.61 -1.34
CA SER A 534 -25.05 20.62 -0.39
C SER A 534 -26.14 19.97 0.45
N ASN A 535 -25.87 18.72 0.86
CA ASN A 535 -26.63 17.89 1.81
C ASN A 535 -28.04 17.51 1.39
N ASP A 536 -28.17 16.38 0.71
CA ASP A 536 -29.45 15.67 0.68
C ASP A 536 -29.28 14.16 0.80
N LEU A 537 -30.14 13.58 1.62
CA LEU A 537 -30.18 12.23 2.15
C LEU A 537 -29.67 11.18 1.16
N LYS A 538 -28.73 10.31 1.59
CA LYS A 538 -28.38 9.09 0.86
C LYS A 538 -29.71 8.37 0.51
N PRO A 539 -29.99 8.08 -0.77
CA PRO A 539 -31.23 7.42 -1.13
C PRO A 539 -31.31 6.10 -0.36
N HIS A 540 -32.35 5.98 0.47
CA HIS A 540 -32.58 4.79 1.26
C HIS A 540 -33.39 3.80 0.42
N PHE A 541 -32.72 2.86 -0.22
CA PHE A 541 -33.39 1.80 -0.97
C PHE A 541 -33.96 0.78 0.02
N SER A 542 -35.28 0.59 0.01
CA SER A 542 -35.93 -0.49 0.74
C SER A 542 -36.05 -1.72 -0.16
N PHE A 543 -35.92 -2.90 0.44
CA PHE A 543 -36.15 -4.17 -0.23
C PHE A 543 -37.00 -5.08 0.65
N ASP A 544 -38.24 -5.31 0.23
CA ASP A 544 -39.12 -6.25 0.89
C ASP A 544 -38.72 -7.66 0.47
N LEU A 545 -38.25 -8.47 1.42
CA LEU A 545 -37.77 -9.81 1.14
C LEU A 545 -38.93 -10.70 0.65
N PRO A 546 -38.78 -11.37 -0.51
CA PRO A 546 -39.73 -12.36 -0.98
C PRO A 546 -39.88 -13.51 0.03
N ALA A 547 -41.11 -13.89 0.39
CA ALA A 547 -41.39 -15.09 1.18
C ALA A 547 -40.81 -16.39 0.58
N THR A 548 -40.53 -16.42 -0.73
CA THR A 548 -39.92 -17.57 -1.42
C THR A 548 -38.39 -17.62 -1.26
N LEU A 549 -37.77 -16.59 -0.70
CA LEU A 549 -36.33 -16.54 -0.44
C LEU A 549 -36.01 -17.11 0.96
N HIS A 550 -35.25 -18.19 1.00
CA HIS A 550 -34.80 -18.89 2.21
C HIS A 550 -33.43 -18.38 2.66
N ALA A 551 -33.33 -17.07 2.93
CA ALA A 551 -32.10 -16.43 3.39
C ALA A 551 -32.38 -15.16 4.17
N GLU A 552 -31.55 -14.87 5.18
CA GLU A 552 -31.47 -13.55 5.80
C GLU A 552 -30.39 -12.72 5.13
N LEU A 553 -30.79 -11.66 4.43
CA LEU A 553 -29.86 -10.72 3.82
C LEU A 553 -29.18 -9.86 4.88
N ARG A 554 -27.86 -9.67 4.76
CA ARG A 554 -27.16 -8.65 5.56
C ARG A 554 -27.67 -7.26 5.19
N PRO A 555 -27.56 -6.25 6.08
CA PRO A 555 -28.08 -4.91 5.80
C PRO A 555 -27.60 -4.31 4.46
N TYR A 556 -26.32 -4.46 4.14
CA TYR A 556 -25.76 -3.99 2.86
C TYR A 556 -26.28 -4.79 1.64
N GLN A 557 -26.60 -6.08 1.80
CA GLN A 557 -27.16 -6.92 0.73
C GLN A 557 -28.61 -6.57 0.45
N SER A 558 -29.39 -6.29 1.50
CA SER A 558 -30.77 -5.79 1.36
C SER A 558 -30.79 -4.43 0.66
N LEU A 559 -29.88 -3.53 1.05
CA LEU A 559 -29.68 -2.25 0.36
C LEU A 559 -29.33 -2.44 -1.13
N GLY A 560 -28.38 -3.34 -1.43
CA GLY A 560 -27.98 -3.66 -2.81
C GLY A 560 -29.11 -4.25 -3.65
N ALA A 561 -29.92 -5.15 -3.08
CA ALA A 561 -31.09 -5.73 -3.75
C ALA A 561 -32.18 -4.66 -4.00
N GLY A 562 -32.44 -3.78 -3.04
CA GLY A 562 -33.36 -2.64 -3.17
C GLY A 562 -32.92 -1.66 -4.24
N TRP A 563 -31.62 -1.35 -4.26
CA TRP A 563 -31.02 -0.53 -5.30
C TRP A 563 -31.21 -1.15 -6.69
N MET A 564 -30.88 -2.44 -6.86
CA MET A 564 -31.07 -3.10 -8.15
C MET A 564 -32.53 -3.12 -8.60
N LEU A 565 -33.48 -3.35 -7.68
CA LEU A 565 -34.91 -3.34 -7.99
C LEU A 565 -35.37 -1.98 -8.53
N ASP A 566 -35.00 -0.89 -7.86
CA ASP A 566 -35.28 0.48 -8.33
C ASP A 566 -34.67 0.72 -9.71
N ARG A 567 -33.40 0.35 -9.91
CA ARG A 567 -32.72 0.54 -11.19
C ARG A 567 -33.35 -0.24 -12.34
N VAL A 568 -33.71 -1.51 -12.11
CA VAL A 568 -34.41 -2.32 -13.10
C VAL A 568 -35.78 -1.73 -13.43
N GLN A 569 -36.52 -1.22 -12.44
CA GLN A 569 -37.84 -0.63 -12.67
C GLN A 569 -37.78 0.70 -13.44
N ARG A 570 -36.79 1.56 -13.13
CA ARG A 570 -36.69 2.89 -13.73
C ARG A 570 -35.91 2.91 -15.05
N PHE A 571 -34.85 2.11 -15.15
CA PHE A 571 -33.90 2.15 -16.27
C PHE A 571 -33.86 0.85 -17.09
N GLY A 572 -34.53 -0.20 -16.65
CA GLY A 572 -34.56 -1.50 -17.34
C GLY A 572 -33.36 -2.40 -17.06
N GLY A 573 -32.40 -1.98 -16.23
CA GLY A 573 -31.22 -2.78 -15.91
C GLY A 573 -30.37 -2.19 -14.78
N ALA A 574 -29.42 -2.99 -14.27
CA ALA A 574 -28.49 -2.59 -13.22
C ALA A 574 -27.13 -3.27 -13.39
N LEU A 575 -26.04 -2.57 -13.06
CA LEU A 575 -24.69 -3.11 -12.96
C LEU A 575 -24.27 -3.18 -11.50
N LEU A 576 -24.31 -4.36 -10.89
CA LEU A 576 -23.87 -4.57 -9.51
C LEU A 576 -22.37 -4.92 -9.48
N ALA A 577 -21.54 -3.93 -9.16
CA ALA A 577 -20.08 -4.03 -9.17
C ALA A 577 -19.46 -4.12 -7.76
N ASP A 578 -20.15 -4.76 -6.80
CA ASP A 578 -19.63 -5.01 -5.45
C ASP A 578 -18.34 -5.87 -5.48
N ASP A 579 -17.49 -5.70 -4.46
CA ASP A 579 -16.28 -6.50 -4.28
C ASP A 579 -16.56 -8.02 -4.23
N MET A 580 -15.52 -8.80 -4.54
CA MET A 580 -15.59 -10.27 -4.47
C MET A 580 -15.87 -10.72 -3.03
N GLY A 581 -16.81 -11.67 -2.87
CA GLY A 581 -17.17 -12.21 -1.56
C GLY A 581 -18.36 -11.54 -0.85
N LEU A 582 -18.85 -10.38 -1.33
CA LEU A 582 -19.99 -9.67 -0.72
C LEU A 582 -21.38 -10.28 -1.01
N GLY A 583 -21.43 -11.44 -1.69
CA GLY A 583 -22.68 -12.16 -1.94
C GLY A 583 -23.54 -11.56 -3.05
N LYS A 584 -22.94 -11.12 -4.16
CA LYS A 584 -23.70 -10.66 -5.35
C LYS A 584 -24.74 -11.68 -5.81
N THR A 585 -24.40 -12.96 -5.79
CA THR A 585 -25.31 -14.06 -6.20
C THR A 585 -26.59 -14.09 -5.38
N ILE A 586 -26.52 -13.99 -4.04
CA ILE A 586 -27.72 -13.99 -3.20
C ILE A 586 -28.55 -12.72 -3.43
N GLN A 587 -27.92 -11.56 -3.62
CA GLN A 587 -28.63 -10.32 -3.96
C GLN A 587 -29.38 -10.46 -5.30
N THR A 588 -28.76 -11.07 -6.31
CA THR A 588 -29.40 -11.34 -7.61
C THR A 588 -30.55 -12.34 -7.48
N ILE A 589 -30.39 -13.43 -6.72
CA ILE A 589 -31.47 -14.41 -6.49
C ILE A 589 -32.66 -13.73 -5.79
N ALA A 590 -32.41 -12.90 -4.79
CA ALA A 590 -33.45 -12.13 -4.10
C ALA A 590 -34.23 -11.23 -5.08
N LEU A 591 -33.53 -10.51 -5.96
CA LEU A 591 -34.16 -9.71 -7.01
C LEU A 591 -35.03 -10.57 -7.94
N ILE A 592 -34.52 -11.71 -8.40
CA ILE A 592 -35.25 -12.64 -9.28
C ILE A 592 -36.54 -13.12 -8.62
N GLU A 593 -36.46 -13.57 -7.37
CA GLU A 593 -37.64 -13.98 -6.61
C GLU A 593 -38.65 -12.84 -6.44
N ARG A 594 -38.17 -11.60 -6.22
CA ARG A 594 -39.03 -10.42 -6.12
C ARG A 594 -39.75 -10.12 -7.44
N LEU A 595 -39.07 -10.28 -8.57
CA LEU A 595 -39.66 -10.07 -9.90
C LEU A 595 -40.74 -11.13 -10.21
N PHE A 596 -40.52 -12.38 -9.83
CA PHE A 596 -41.53 -13.45 -9.99
C PHE A 596 -42.75 -13.31 -9.07
N GLN A 597 -42.63 -12.63 -7.92
CA GLN A 597 -43.75 -12.38 -7.01
C GLN A 597 -44.73 -11.31 -7.48
N LYS A 598 -44.30 -10.43 -8.40
CA LYS A 598 -45.21 -9.41 -8.94
C LYS A 598 -46.24 -10.17 -9.78
N ASP A 599 -47.53 -10.01 -9.48
CA ASP A 599 -48.66 -10.61 -10.20
C ASP A 599 -48.72 -10.12 -11.66
N SER A 600 -47.77 -10.58 -12.46
CA SER A 600 -47.70 -10.36 -13.89
C SER A 600 -48.12 -11.68 -14.54
N PRO A 601 -49.19 -11.67 -15.37
CA PRO A 601 -49.64 -12.85 -16.12
C PRO A 601 -48.53 -13.49 -16.96
N ASP A 602 -47.49 -12.72 -17.29
CA ASP A 602 -46.32 -13.09 -18.09
C ASP A 602 -45.02 -13.07 -17.26
N SER A 603 -45.01 -13.68 -16.07
CA SER A 603 -43.80 -13.70 -15.21
C SER A 603 -42.54 -14.31 -15.86
N GLY A 604 -42.66 -14.82 -17.08
CA GLY A 604 -41.56 -14.98 -18.03
C GLY A 604 -40.52 -15.99 -17.58
N VAL A 605 -39.35 -15.95 -18.22
CA VAL A 605 -38.21 -16.80 -17.88
C VAL A 605 -37.03 -15.91 -17.59
N VAL A 606 -36.29 -16.20 -16.53
CA VAL A 606 -35.03 -15.50 -16.23
C VAL A 606 -33.86 -16.33 -16.68
N MET A 607 -32.95 -15.75 -17.45
CA MET A 607 -31.72 -16.41 -17.88
C MET A 607 -30.50 -15.82 -17.16
N VAL A 608 -29.73 -16.68 -16.50
CA VAL A 608 -28.44 -16.36 -15.91
C VAL A 608 -27.35 -16.93 -16.81
N VAL A 609 -26.47 -16.04 -17.27
CA VAL A 609 -25.31 -16.38 -18.10
C VAL A 609 -24.05 -16.26 -17.25
N ALA A 610 -23.27 -17.34 -17.17
CA ALA A 610 -22.04 -17.38 -16.37
C ALA A 610 -20.91 -18.14 -17.09
N THR A 611 -19.72 -18.22 -16.51
CA THR A 611 -18.70 -19.17 -16.99
C THR A 611 -19.18 -20.60 -16.74
N ALA A 612 -18.81 -21.54 -17.63
CA ALA A 612 -19.31 -22.93 -17.55
C ALA A 612 -19.00 -23.60 -16.19
N SER A 613 -17.84 -23.28 -15.59
CA SER A 613 -17.43 -23.78 -14.27
C SER A 613 -18.31 -23.27 -13.11
N LEU A 614 -19.02 -22.15 -13.29
CA LEU A 614 -19.86 -21.56 -12.25
C LEU A 614 -21.34 -21.99 -12.33
N LEU A 615 -21.75 -22.70 -13.38
CA LEU A 615 -23.15 -23.15 -13.51
C LEU A 615 -23.58 -24.06 -12.37
N GLY A 616 -22.70 -24.96 -11.94
CA GLY A 616 -22.94 -25.83 -10.79
C GLY A 616 -23.11 -25.03 -9.50
N ASN A 617 -22.30 -23.98 -9.31
CA ASN A 617 -22.40 -23.09 -8.15
C ASN A 617 -23.73 -22.34 -8.13
N TRP A 618 -24.13 -21.73 -9.26
CA TRP A 618 -25.44 -21.06 -9.36
C TRP A 618 -26.60 -21.99 -9.03
N ARG A 619 -26.57 -23.24 -9.55
CA ARG A 619 -27.60 -24.24 -9.21
C ARG A 619 -27.64 -24.55 -7.72
N ALA A 620 -26.48 -24.71 -7.09
CA ALA A 620 -26.39 -24.97 -5.65
C ALA A 620 -26.95 -23.78 -4.84
N GLU A 621 -26.63 -22.54 -5.21
CA GLU A 621 -27.11 -21.34 -4.53
C GLU A 621 -28.63 -21.17 -4.69
N PHE A 622 -29.20 -21.41 -5.87
CA PHE A 622 -30.66 -21.44 -6.02
C PHE A 622 -31.29 -22.55 -5.18
N SER A 623 -30.70 -23.76 -5.16
CA SER A 623 -31.23 -24.87 -4.34
C SER A 623 -31.20 -24.55 -2.84
N ARG A 624 -30.23 -23.73 -2.41
CA ARG A 624 -30.08 -23.29 -1.02
C ARG A 624 -31.05 -22.16 -0.68
N PHE A 625 -31.10 -21.12 -1.51
CA PHE A 625 -31.74 -19.84 -1.18
C PHE A 625 -33.13 -19.66 -1.78
N ALA A 626 -33.48 -20.39 -2.84
CA ALA A 626 -34.81 -20.37 -3.45
C ALA A 626 -35.20 -21.80 -3.88
N PRO A 627 -35.34 -22.76 -2.94
CA PRO A 627 -35.50 -24.18 -3.24
C PRO A 627 -36.77 -24.51 -4.04
N ALA A 628 -37.80 -23.67 -3.94
CA ALA A 628 -39.03 -23.81 -4.72
C ALA A 628 -38.86 -23.37 -6.19
N ARG A 629 -37.79 -22.66 -6.53
CA ARG A 629 -37.54 -22.18 -7.90
C ARG A 629 -37.04 -23.33 -8.77
N ARG A 630 -37.74 -23.57 -9.86
CA ARG A 630 -37.29 -24.50 -10.90
C ARG A 630 -36.13 -23.89 -11.69
N VAL A 631 -35.00 -24.57 -11.68
CA VAL A 631 -33.76 -24.15 -12.35
C VAL A 631 -33.32 -25.20 -13.37
N ARG A 632 -33.13 -24.78 -14.62
CA ARG A 632 -32.63 -25.64 -15.72
C ARG A 632 -31.24 -25.22 -16.17
N ILE A 633 -30.40 -26.18 -16.52
CA ILE A 633 -29.08 -25.90 -17.10
C ILE A 633 -29.10 -26.20 -18.59
N LEU A 634 -28.91 -25.17 -19.41
CA LEU A 634 -28.69 -25.31 -20.84
C LEU A 634 -27.18 -25.37 -21.11
N HIS A 635 -26.59 -26.53 -20.93
CA HIS A 635 -25.17 -26.77 -21.21
C HIS A 635 -24.91 -28.27 -21.48
N GLY A 636 -23.90 -28.56 -22.32
CA GLY A 636 -23.52 -29.94 -22.65
C GLY A 636 -24.51 -30.68 -23.55
N ALA A 637 -24.41 -32.01 -23.60
CA ALA A 637 -25.15 -32.85 -24.54
C ALA A 637 -26.68 -32.86 -24.32
N ALA A 638 -27.14 -32.62 -23.10
CA ALA A 638 -28.57 -32.61 -22.76
C ALA A 638 -29.28 -31.29 -23.09
N ARG A 639 -28.54 -30.26 -23.54
CA ARG A 639 -29.01 -28.89 -23.72
C ARG A 639 -30.29 -28.78 -24.56
N ASP A 640 -30.32 -29.42 -25.73
CA ASP A 640 -31.44 -29.26 -26.66
C ASP A 640 -32.73 -29.88 -26.09
N SER A 641 -32.61 -31.05 -25.44
CA SER A 641 -33.73 -31.70 -24.75
C SER A 641 -34.24 -30.91 -23.53
N GLU A 642 -33.39 -30.15 -22.85
CA GLU A 642 -33.81 -29.31 -21.73
C GLU A 642 -34.44 -27.99 -22.20
N ARG A 643 -34.05 -27.48 -23.38
CA ARG A 643 -34.64 -26.29 -23.99
C ARG A 643 -36.13 -26.49 -24.29
N GLU A 644 -36.51 -27.66 -24.80
CA GLU A 644 -37.91 -27.98 -25.13
C GLU A 644 -38.83 -28.03 -23.91
N LYS A 645 -38.27 -28.12 -22.69
CA LYS A 645 -39.03 -28.27 -21.44
C LYS A 645 -39.20 -26.97 -20.65
N ILE A 646 -38.69 -25.86 -21.16
CA ILE A 646 -38.72 -24.56 -20.46
C ILE A 646 -40.16 -24.11 -20.25
N GLN A 647 -40.46 -23.65 -19.04
CA GLN A 647 -41.77 -23.09 -18.68
C GLN A 647 -41.63 -21.68 -18.10
N SER A 648 -42.71 -20.90 -18.14
CA SER A 648 -42.80 -19.62 -17.43
C SER A 648 -42.57 -19.83 -15.92
N GLY A 649 -41.95 -18.85 -15.27
CA GLY A 649 -41.54 -18.91 -13.87
C GLY A 649 -40.26 -19.71 -13.60
N GLU A 650 -39.51 -20.12 -14.62
CA GLU A 650 -38.25 -20.87 -14.44
C GLU A 650 -37.01 -19.98 -14.57
N VAL A 651 -35.91 -20.45 -13.98
CA VAL A 651 -34.58 -19.86 -14.20
C VAL A 651 -33.74 -20.79 -15.07
N ILE A 652 -33.15 -20.23 -16.12
CA ILE A 652 -32.22 -20.91 -17.01
C ILE A 652 -30.80 -20.51 -16.64
N LEU A 653 -29.90 -21.49 -16.47
CA LEU A 653 -28.47 -21.28 -16.35
C LEU A 653 -27.78 -21.71 -17.65
N THR A 654 -27.01 -20.83 -18.26
CA THR A 654 -26.24 -21.13 -19.47
C THR A 654 -24.85 -20.52 -19.42
N SER A 655 -23.95 -21.02 -20.28
CA SER A 655 -22.61 -20.46 -20.41
C SER A 655 -22.50 -19.46 -21.56
N TYR A 656 -21.59 -18.51 -21.49
CA TYR A 656 -21.31 -17.59 -22.61
C TYR A 656 -21.04 -18.32 -23.94
N GLY A 657 -20.23 -19.39 -23.89
CA GLY A 657 -19.92 -20.18 -25.07
C GLY A 657 -21.11 -20.97 -25.61
N THR A 658 -22.08 -21.32 -24.77
CA THR A 658 -23.33 -21.96 -25.20
C THR A 658 -24.28 -20.93 -25.81
N LEU A 659 -24.47 -19.79 -25.14
CA LEU A 659 -25.31 -18.69 -25.62
C LEU A 659 -24.87 -18.22 -27.02
N ALA A 660 -23.56 -18.04 -27.24
CA ALA A 660 -23.03 -17.61 -28.53
C ALA A 660 -23.30 -18.62 -29.67
N ARG A 661 -23.25 -19.92 -29.38
CA ARG A 661 -23.55 -20.97 -30.38
C ARG A 661 -25.03 -21.04 -30.72
N ASP A 662 -25.87 -20.69 -29.76
CA ASP A 662 -27.32 -20.82 -29.87
C ASP A 662 -28.02 -19.49 -30.16
N LEU A 663 -27.27 -18.46 -30.56
CA LEU A 663 -27.80 -17.11 -30.78
C LEU A 663 -28.98 -17.11 -31.77
N ALA A 664 -29.05 -18.07 -32.71
CA ALA A 664 -30.17 -18.21 -33.64
C ALA A 664 -31.48 -18.71 -32.99
N TYR A 665 -31.42 -19.22 -31.76
CA TYR A 665 -32.56 -19.72 -30.96
C TYR A 665 -32.91 -18.79 -29.79
N HIS A 666 -32.20 -17.68 -29.64
CA HIS A 666 -32.32 -16.70 -28.57
C HIS A 666 -32.68 -15.35 -29.18
#